data_AF-A0A6I9XBR4-F1
#
_entry.id   AF-A0A6I9XBR4-F1
#
_cell.length_a   1.000
_cell.length_b   1.000
_cell.length_c   1.000
_cell.angle_alpha   90.00
_cell.angle_beta   90.00
_cell.angle_gamma   90.00
#
_symmetry.space_group_name_H-M   'P 1'
#
loop_
_entity.id
_entity.type
_entity.pdbx_description
1 polymer ?
#
loop_
_entity_poly.entity_id
_entity_poly.type
_entity_poly.pdbx_seq_one_letter_code
_entity_poly.pdbx_strand_id
1 'polypeptide(L)'
;MPLEVLSGPLRVAKNSLPNHLQKVGLAHLQLGRDYANQYIQGSFVTSHQLINLGNGTPFFKIVLQESENSSSRNSSIYILIFGKLAEDCAKVVQQGDIIMVAGFSLTKSTNDPNRHGCQVEVSEEAGSTIYVCSGSSGAETASVKVAPIYTYTPLNQLKNESVVNLYGAVKFFKPPYLSKGTDYCSMVTIVDQSNVTLVCSFFKAFKDALPQIYRLGDIVRFHRIKIKEFNHRMQGTSGPGFSSLTFDGNIGAPVIPRTSSKTFSFTDEDRKTVEDLRIWVASNLLSLPPMKKLSEIYPPMFFEFTGKLIGKAKVDGSSYLLKVWDGTKCPFPSWNVFVNEEDLEGDECVLRRLKYVTVDVVAYDNHVHLAKLLKIGQFISMYNVHAKMHSSENGCDVVQFLLHGGTGHGRGIAVLPENHPDIIDLKLYLDTIELALADSSERASPEPENPYTHILGSCVERCQQLSVTVLTDHQHFDTTTLNTIQMSTIPQNYRIRARLLKFEPEKLYQSVKLHCPQCHALQEIPDESELDSILREASVTCLDSNLQSTSFCSSTVWRAENQEPRRVAVHFVAHNELFHDPEDTLVFLEGGTRNEILTFTSKFKGIIPVTAIEDSLALLDLSVPYFWEGNMQYYGCKHCSKPKAMESLAGLASQDNPSWEHTSIAQELGIVPLEYVFVMKFTLDDGTGTLDVYLLDTKKFFRIPASKVLFNNILQENMEIIMRRLCPAGRTLDDFPWLECFIKSYYIRDGTEHRRCYQIFDTTVAEGI
;
A
#
# COMPACT_ATOMS: atom_id res chain seq x y z
N MET A 1 -49.43 -3.28 19.08
CA MET A 1 -48.27 -3.30 18.17
C MET A 1 -47.03 -3.22 19.05
N PRO A 2 -45.95 -3.96 18.76
CA PRO A 2 -44.75 -4.00 19.60
C PRO A 2 -43.92 -2.71 19.56
N LEU A 3 -44.24 -1.76 18.67
CA LEU A 3 -43.69 -0.40 18.68
C LEU A 3 -44.81 0.60 18.96
N GLU A 4 -44.64 1.45 19.98
CA GLU A 4 -45.58 2.51 20.33
C GLU A 4 -44.91 3.88 20.31
N VAL A 5 -45.46 4.80 19.52
CA VAL A 5 -44.97 6.18 19.44
C VAL A 5 -45.82 7.05 20.35
N LEU A 6 -45.18 7.60 21.39
CA LEU A 6 -45.84 8.42 22.40
C LEU A 6 -45.59 9.89 22.09
N SER A 7 -46.66 10.64 21.85
CA SER A 7 -46.63 12.08 21.63
C SER A 7 -46.98 12.83 22.91
N GLY A 8 -46.03 13.62 23.43
CA GLY A 8 -46.23 14.46 24.62
C GLY A 8 -45.02 14.52 25.56
N PRO A 9 -45.05 15.35 26.61
CA PRO A 9 -43.96 15.45 27.58
C PRO A 9 -43.73 14.12 28.31
N LEU A 10 -42.48 13.83 28.68
CA LEU A 10 -42.05 12.55 29.28
C LEU A 10 -42.89 12.10 30.49
N ARG A 11 -43.51 13.04 31.22
CA ARG A 11 -44.44 12.75 32.32
C ARG A 11 -45.75 12.09 31.87
N VAL A 12 -46.28 12.49 30.71
CA VAL A 12 -47.49 11.92 30.11
C VAL A 12 -47.16 10.56 29.48
N ALA A 13 -46.00 10.44 28.83
CA ALA A 13 -45.51 9.18 28.27
C ALA A 13 -45.23 8.09 29.33
N LYS A 14 -44.94 8.48 30.58
CA LYS A 14 -44.81 7.53 31.71
C LYS A 14 -46.15 6.98 32.19
N ASN A 15 -47.25 7.69 31.97
CA ASN A 15 -48.60 7.25 32.37
C ASN A 15 -49.23 6.31 31.32
N SER A 16 -48.67 6.24 30.11
CA SER A 16 -49.07 5.31 29.06
C SER A 16 -48.34 3.97 29.12
N LEU A 17 -47.29 3.84 29.94
CA LEU A 17 -46.65 2.56 30.22
C LEU A 17 -47.57 1.67 31.09
N PRO A 18 -47.62 0.36 30.86
CA PRO A 18 -48.33 -0.55 31.74
C PRO A 18 -47.89 -0.41 33.21
N ASN A 19 -48.85 -0.22 34.12
CA ASN A 19 -48.62 0.06 35.55
C ASN A 19 -47.77 -0.99 36.30
N HIS A 20 -47.58 -2.18 35.74
CA HIS A 20 -46.76 -3.24 36.31
C HIS A 20 -45.27 -3.11 35.97
N LEU A 21 -44.90 -2.26 35.00
CA LEU A 21 -43.51 -2.11 34.55
C LEU A 21 -42.72 -1.15 35.46
N GLN A 22 -41.57 -1.61 35.94
CA GLN A 22 -40.65 -0.80 36.77
C GLN A 22 -39.38 -0.41 36.00
N LYS A 23 -38.92 0.83 36.16
CA LYS A 23 -37.67 1.30 35.55
C LYS A 23 -36.48 0.59 36.20
N VAL A 24 -35.59 0.01 35.39
CA VAL A 24 -34.29 -0.49 35.83
C VAL A 24 -33.18 0.34 35.20
N GLY A 25 -32.21 0.76 36.01
CA GLY A 25 -31.05 1.52 35.52
C GLY A 25 -30.01 0.60 34.89
N LEU A 26 -29.22 1.12 33.95
CA LEU A 26 -28.29 0.31 33.17
C LEU A 26 -27.22 -0.36 34.05
N ALA A 27 -26.78 0.32 35.12
CA ALA A 27 -25.81 -0.22 36.07
C ALA A 27 -26.29 -1.46 36.86
N HIS A 28 -27.60 -1.74 36.86
CA HIS A 28 -28.21 -2.83 37.60
C HIS A 28 -28.55 -4.05 36.73
N LEU A 29 -28.15 -4.03 35.45
CA LEU A 29 -28.39 -5.12 34.50
C LEU A 29 -27.34 -6.24 34.69
N GLN A 30 -27.82 -7.43 35.05
CA GLN A 30 -27.04 -8.65 35.25
C GLN A 30 -27.62 -9.82 34.42
N LEU A 31 -26.74 -10.65 33.86
CA LEU A 31 -27.10 -11.86 33.12
C LEU A 31 -27.81 -12.88 34.03
N GLY A 32 -28.83 -13.56 33.51
CA GLY A 32 -29.55 -14.63 34.22
C GLY A 32 -30.68 -14.17 35.16
N ARG A 33 -30.98 -12.86 35.21
CA ARG A 33 -32.13 -12.30 35.93
C ARG A 33 -33.32 -12.13 34.98
N ASP A 34 -34.54 -12.31 35.51
CA ASP A 34 -35.78 -12.04 34.78
C ASP A 34 -36.13 -10.53 34.81
N TYR A 35 -36.40 -9.98 33.63
CA TYR A 35 -36.77 -8.57 33.41
C TYR A 35 -38.17 -8.41 32.80
N ALA A 36 -39.02 -9.44 32.81
CA ALA A 36 -40.34 -9.42 32.19
C ALA A 36 -41.24 -8.24 32.64
N ASN A 37 -41.12 -7.80 33.90
CA ASN A 37 -41.87 -6.68 34.47
C ASN A 37 -41.03 -5.39 34.60
N GLN A 38 -39.94 -5.25 33.84
CA GLN A 38 -39.05 -4.10 33.92
C GLN A 38 -38.83 -3.47 32.55
N TYR A 39 -38.51 -2.18 32.55
CA TYR A 39 -38.11 -1.46 31.34
C TYR A 39 -36.84 -0.66 31.57
N ILE A 40 -36.04 -0.52 30.52
CA ILE A 40 -34.89 0.40 30.48
C ILE A 40 -35.28 1.67 29.74
N GLN A 41 -34.68 2.80 30.12
CA GLN A 41 -34.95 4.11 29.51
C GLN A 41 -33.64 4.83 29.22
N GLY A 42 -33.54 5.44 28.04
CA GLY A 42 -32.40 6.28 27.69
C GLY A 42 -32.63 7.09 26.42
N SER A 43 -31.75 8.05 26.18
CA SER A 43 -31.73 8.82 24.94
C SER A 43 -31.06 8.02 23.83
N PHE A 44 -31.66 8.01 22.65
CA PHE A 44 -31.10 7.42 21.45
C PHE A 44 -29.92 8.27 20.93
N VAL A 45 -28.74 7.65 20.88
CA VAL A 45 -27.48 8.33 20.52
C VAL A 45 -27.13 8.14 19.05
N THR A 46 -27.14 6.89 18.60
CA THR A 46 -26.77 6.50 17.23
C THR A 46 -27.33 5.11 16.91
N SER A 47 -27.56 4.84 15.64
CA SER A 47 -27.91 3.52 15.10
C SER A 47 -26.86 3.02 14.11
N HIS A 48 -26.89 1.71 13.83
CA HIS A 48 -26.26 1.11 12.66
C HIS A 48 -27.30 1.00 11.54
N GLN A 49 -26.85 0.77 10.30
CA GLN A 49 -27.76 0.54 9.19
C GLN A 49 -28.62 -0.72 9.42
N LEU A 50 -29.89 -0.66 9.02
CA LEU A 50 -30.79 -1.82 8.98
C LEU A 50 -30.24 -2.82 7.96
N ILE A 51 -29.99 -4.06 8.40
CA ILE A 51 -29.46 -5.14 7.55
C ILE A 51 -30.36 -6.38 7.66
N ASN A 52 -30.29 -7.28 6.69
CA ASN A 52 -30.93 -8.60 6.77
C ASN A 52 -29.89 -9.65 7.16
N LEU A 53 -30.20 -10.45 8.18
CA LEU A 53 -29.35 -11.57 8.60
C LEU A 53 -29.44 -12.71 7.57
N GLY A 54 -28.49 -13.66 7.60
CA GLY A 54 -28.40 -14.75 6.60
C GLY A 54 -29.64 -15.65 6.49
N ASN A 55 -30.55 -15.58 7.46
CA ASN A 55 -31.86 -16.25 7.46
C ASN A 55 -33.01 -15.36 6.91
N GLY A 56 -32.71 -14.18 6.40
CA GLY A 56 -33.67 -13.20 5.89
C GLY A 56 -34.34 -12.32 6.95
N THR A 57 -34.00 -12.45 8.23
CA THR A 57 -34.60 -11.65 9.31
C THR A 57 -34.01 -10.23 9.35
N PRO A 58 -34.84 -9.17 9.34
CA PRO A 58 -34.37 -7.80 9.50
C PRO A 58 -33.73 -7.58 10.87
N PHE A 59 -32.64 -6.82 10.91
CA PHE A 59 -31.84 -6.56 12.11
C PHE A 59 -31.41 -5.10 12.19
N PHE A 60 -31.64 -4.49 13.35
CA PHE A 60 -31.34 -3.10 13.62
C PHE A 60 -30.67 -2.94 14.98
N LYS A 61 -29.49 -2.32 14.97
CA LYS A 61 -28.67 -2.14 16.18
C LYS A 61 -28.60 -0.68 16.57
N ILE A 62 -29.01 -0.36 17.79
CA ILE A 62 -29.03 1.01 18.33
C ILE A 62 -28.23 1.16 19.62
N VAL A 63 -27.82 2.38 19.91
CA VAL A 63 -27.12 2.76 21.14
C VAL A 63 -28.01 3.66 21.98
N LEU A 64 -28.26 3.21 23.20
CA LEU A 64 -29.06 3.93 24.19
C LEU A 64 -28.14 4.46 25.31
N GLN A 65 -28.31 5.73 25.70
CA GLN A 65 -27.57 6.34 26.80
C GLN A 65 -28.50 6.74 27.95
N GLU A 66 -28.16 6.34 29.18
CA GLU A 66 -28.95 6.66 30.37
C GLU A 66 -28.73 8.12 30.82
N SER A 67 -29.82 8.84 31.09
CA SER A 67 -29.81 10.29 31.34
C SER A 67 -29.39 10.69 32.77
N GLU A 68 -29.41 9.78 33.74
CA GLU A 68 -29.37 10.13 35.17
C GLU A 68 -28.00 10.00 35.88
N ASN A 69 -26.91 9.58 35.21
CA ASN A 69 -25.56 9.60 35.82
C ASN A 69 -24.47 9.67 34.74
N SER A 70 -24.10 10.89 34.32
CA SER A 70 -23.18 11.16 33.21
C SER A 70 -21.68 10.96 33.51
N SER A 71 -21.33 10.33 34.64
CA SER A 71 -19.94 10.19 35.12
C SER A 71 -19.44 8.75 35.28
N SER A 72 -20.23 7.72 34.97
CA SER A 72 -19.76 6.32 35.01
C SER A 72 -19.41 5.81 33.60
N ARG A 73 -18.36 4.99 33.49
CA ARG A 73 -17.87 4.38 32.24
C ARG A 73 -18.90 3.44 31.56
N ASN A 74 -20.08 3.23 32.15
CA ASN A 74 -21.10 2.27 31.72
C ASN A 74 -22.44 2.95 31.38
N SER A 75 -22.45 4.23 31.03
CA SER A 75 -23.69 4.99 30.79
C SER A 75 -24.40 4.67 29.47
N SER A 76 -23.89 3.74 28.65
CA SER A 76 -24.51 3.38 27.36
C SER A 76 -24.52 1.87 27.11
N ILE A 77 -25.57 1.41 26.44
CA ILE A 77 -25.83 -0.01 26.14
C ILE A 77 -26.27 -0.21 24.68
N TYR A 78 -25.96 -1.37 24.13
CA TYR A 78 -26.46 -1.78 22.81
C TYR A 78 -27.83 -2.43 22.93
N ILE A 79 -28.75 -2.02 22.05
CA ILE A 79 -30.03 -2.69 21.85
C ILE A 79 -30.01 -3.32 20.46
N LEU A 80 -30.23 -4.63 20.40
CA LEU A 80 -30.29 -5.48 19.21
C LEU A 80 -31.76 -5.78 18.93
N ILE A 81 -32.29 -5.28 17.83
CA ILE A 81 -33.70 -5.38 17.47
C ILE A 81 -33.82 -6.29 16.25
N PHE A 82 -34.72 -7.28 16.33
CA PHE A 82 -34.91 -8.29 15.28
C PHE A 82 -36.34 -8.28 14.72
N GLY A 83 -36.47 -8.73 13.48
CA GLY A 83 -37.74 -8.93 12.80
C GLY A 83 -38.41 -7.63 12.36
N LYS A 84 -39.74 -7.66 12.20
CA LYS A 84 -40.52 -6.50 11.75
C LYS A 84 -40.37 -5.27 12.66
N LEU A 85 -40.17 -5.50 13.97
CA LEU A 85 -39.88 -4.45 14.95
C LEU A 85 -38.62 -3.65 14.60
N ALA A 86 -37.63 -4.28 13.96
CA ALA A 86 -36.40 -3.62 13.51
C ALA A 86 -36.67 -2.62 12.37
N GLU A 87 -37.50 -3.01 11.40
CA GLU A 87 -37.89 -2.16 10.26
C GLU A 87 -38.74 -0.97 10.72
N ASP A 88 -39.71 -1.22 11.61
CA ASP A 88 -40.60 -0.19 12.12
C ASP A 88 -39.85 0.80 13.02
N CYS A 89 -38.93 0.30 13.86
CA CYS A 89 -38.09 1.16 14.71
C CYS A 89 -37.17 2.05 13.86
N ALA A 90 -36.52 1.51 12.82
CA ALA A 90 -35.61 2.25 11.95
C ALA A 90 -36.28 3.42 11.20
N LYS A 91 -37.60 3.34 10.94
CA LYS A 91 -38.37 4.41 10.28
C LYS A 91 -38.75 5.55 11.23
N VAL A 92 -38.82 5.29 12.53
CA VAL A 92 -39.44 6.19 13.51
C VAL A 92 -38.40 6.93 14.37
N VAL A 93 -37.30 6.28 14.74
CA VAL A 93 -36.36 6.83 15.73
C VAL A 93 -35.48 7.95 15.14
N GLN A 94 -35.39 9.07 15.85
CA GLN A 94 -34.51 10.19 15.54
C GLN A 94 -33.53 10.47 16.67
N GLN A 95 -32.33 10.96 16.33
CA GLN A 95 -31.29 11.25 17.31
C GLN A 95 -31.80 12.22 18.39
N GLY A 96 -31.66 11.82 19.67
CA GLY A 96 -32.17 12.58 20.81
C GLY A 96 -33.54 12.13 21.35
N ASP A 97 -34.24 11.23 20.65
CA ASP A 97 -35.49 10.63 21.15
C ASP A 97 -35.26 9.84 22.44
N ILE A 98 -36.27 9.81 23.31
CA ILE A 98 -36.24 8.97 24.51
C ILE A 98 -36.90 7.64 24.18
N ILE A 99 -36.12 6.56 24.28
CA ILE A 99 -36.59 5.20 24.01
C ILE A 99 -36.72 4.44 25.33
N MET A 100 -37.85 3.75 25.49
CA MET A 100 -38.10 2.82 26.58
C MET A 100 -38.30 1.42 26.02
N VAL A 101 -37.61 0.43 26.57
CA VAL A 101 -37.65 -0.96 26.08
C VAL A 101 -38.12 -1.87 27.21
N ALA A 102 -39.18 -2.64 26.96
CA ALA A 102 -39.75 -3.62 27.88
C ALA A 102 -39.78 -5.03 27.26
N GLY A 103 -39.80 -6.06 28.10
CA GLY A 103 -39.83 -7.46 27.64
C GLY A 103 -38.56 -7.87 26.90
N PHE A 104 -37.39 -7.42 27.37
CA PHE A 104 -36.10 -7.67 26.72
C PHE A 104 -35.30 -8.78 27.41
N SER A 105 -34.39 -9.41 26.66
CA SER A 105 -33.39 -10.34 27.19
C SER A 105 -31.99 -9.69 27.20
N LEU A 106 -31.10 -10.23 28.04
CA LEU A 106 -29.71 -9.76 28.11
C LEU A 106 -28.75 -10.83 27.59
N THR A 107 -27.82 -10.41 26.73
CA THR A 107 -26.71 -11.23 26.24
C THR A 107 -25.36 -10.59 26.56
N LYS A 108 -24.29 -11.39 26.55
CA LYS A 108 -22.94 -10.91 26.92
C LYS A 108 -22.36 -10.09 25.78
N SER A 109 -21.89 -8.88 26.07
CA SER A 109 -21.21 -8.03 25.09
C SER A 109 -19.78 -8.54 24.83
N THR A 110 -19.40 -8.77 23.58
CA THR A 110 -18.10 -9.35 23.23
C THR A 110 -17.01 -8.33 22.88
N ASN A 111 -17.33 -7.06 22.59
CA ASN A 111 -16.43 -6.23 21.76
C ASN A 111 -16.22 -4.74 22.12
N ASP A 112 -16.66 -4.20 23.26
CA ASP A 112 -16.37 -2.78 23.60
C ASP A 112 -16.05 -2.55 25.10
N PRO A 113 -14.79 -2.22 25.47
CA PRO A 113 -14.41 -1.96 26.86
C PRO A 113 -14.93 -0.62 27.41
N ASN A 114 -15.52 0.25 26.56
CA ASN A 114 -16.04 1.56 26.95
C ASN A 114 -17.57 1.59 27.16
N ARG A 115 -18.24 0.43 27.19
CA ARG A 115 -19.70 0.31 27.29
C ARG A 115 -20.13 -0.77 28.27
N HIS A 116 -21.43 -0.84 28.55
CA HIS A 116 -21.99 -1.86 29.42
C HIS A 116 -21.63 -3.28 28.93
N GLY A 117 -21.21 -4.17 29.85
CA GLY A 117 -20.77 -5.53 29.53
C GLY A 117 -21.87 -6.48 29.06
N CYS A 118 -23.12 -6.01 29.00
CA CYS A 118 -24.28 -6.73 28.48
C CYS A 118 -24.89 -5.96 27.31
N GLN A 119 -25.55 -6.68 26.40
CA GLN A 119 -26.35 -6.15 25.30
C GLN A 119 -27.79 -6.59 25.51
N VAL A 120 -28.73 -5.80 24.99
CA VAL A 120 -30.17 -6.02 25.15
C VAL A 120 -30.70 -6.55 23.83
N GLU A 121 -31.41 -7.67 23.86
CA GLU A 121 -32.07 -8.26 22.69
C GLU A 121 -33.58 -8.05 22.77
N VAL A 122 -34.15 -7.67 21.63
CA VAL A 122 -35.54 -7.23 21.51
C VAL A 122 -36.13 -7.83 20.24
N SER A 123 -37.22 -8.57 20.36
CA SER A 123 -37.94 -9.11 19.20
C SER A 123 -39.43 -9.15 19.45
N GLU A 124 -40.22 -9.01 18.37
CA GLU A 124 -41.68 -9.13 18.45
C GLU A 124 -42.10 -10.55 18.90
N GLU A 125 -41.39 -11.57 18.43
CA GLU A 125 -41.63 -12.98 18.78
C GLU A 125 -41.39 -13.28 20.27
N ALA A 126 -40.49 -12.55 20.91
CA ALA A 126 -40.22 -12.64 22.35
C ALA A 126 -41.19 -11.79 23.20
N GLY A 127 -42.17 -11.13 22.58
CA GLY A 127 -43.12 -10.26 23.27
C GLY A 127 -42.52 -8.92 23.72
N SER A 128 -41.39 -8.50 23.15
CA SER A 128 -40.76 -7.23 23.51
C SER A 128 -41.55 -6.03 22.96
N THR A 129 -41.55 -4.93 23.71
CA THR A 129 -42.20 -3.67 23.30
C THR A 129 -41.25 -2.49 23.40
N ILE A 130 -41.19 -1.67 22.35
CA ILE A 130 -40.39 -0.43 22.30
C ILE A 130 -41.34 0.76 22.30
N TYR A 131 -41.14 1.70 23.21
CA TYR A 131 -41.85 2.98 23.26
C TYR A 131 -40.90 4.10 22.85
N VAL A 132 -41.28 4.87 21.84
CA VAL A 132 -40.49 6.01 21.34
C VAL A 132 -41.20 7.29 21.70
N CYS A 133 -40.55 8.13 22.51
CA CYS A 133 -41.04 9.46 22.86
C CYS A 133 -40.27 10.50 22.04
N SER A 134 -40.89 10.95 20.94
CA SER A 134 -40.37 12.06 20.15
C SER A 134 -40.70 13.36 20.87
N GLY A 135 -39.68 14.07 21.35
CA GLY A 135 -39.85 15.31 22.09
C GLY A 135 -40.39 16.42 21.20
N SER A 136 -41.71 16.60 21.13
CA SER A 136 -42.30 17.84 20.62
C SER A 136 -41.98 18.97 21.59
N SER A 137 -41.38 20.03 21.07
CA SER A 137 -41.30 21.32 21.75
C SER A 137 -42.71 21.78 22.12
N GLY A 138 -43.04 21.84 23.42
CA GLY A 138 -44.35 22.27 23.87
C GLY A 138 -44.40 22.52 25.39
N ALA A 139 -44.17 23.77 25.76
CA ALA A 139 -44.44 24.49 27.02
C ALA A 139 -45.15 23.77 28.20
N GLU A 140 -44.47 23.74 29.35
CA GLU A 140 -45.08 24.04 30.66
C GLU A 140 -44.15 24.96 31.49
N THR A 141 -44.65 26.18 31.73
CA THR A 141 -44.30 27.19 32.76
C THR A 141 -42.82 27.47 33.09
N ALA A 142 -42.25 28.39 32.31
CA ALA A 142 -41.47 29.56 32.73
C ALA A 142 -40.54 29.45 33.95
N SER A 143 -39.34 28.91 33.72
CA SER A 143 -38.16 29.78 33.79
C SER A 143 -37.63 29.89 32.38
N VAL A 144 -38.14 30.88 31.63
CA VAL A 144 -37.66 31.22 30.29
C VAL A 144 -36.18 31.54 30.41
N LYS A 145 -35.29 30.57 30.14
CA LYS A 145 -33.96 30.90 29.64
C LYS A 145 -34.20 31.42 28.24
N VAL A 146 -34.49 32.72 28.15
CA VAL A 146 -34.47 33.48 26.90
C VAL A 146 -33.15 33.08 26.24
N ALA A 147 -33.21 32.48 25.05
CA ALA A 147 -32.00 32.25 24.28
C ALA A 147 -31.30 33.61 24.19
N PRO A 148 -30.08 33.77 24.73
CA PRO A 148 -29.45 35.07 24.83
C PRO A 148 -29.43 35.73 23.45
N ILE A 149 -30.05 36.91 23.35
CA ILE A 149 -30.05 37.69 22.10
C ILE A 149 -28.64 38.21 21.93
N TYR A 150 -27.91 37.65 20.98
CA TYR A 150 -26.54 38.05 20.67
C TYR A 150 -26.56 39.18 19.65
N THR A 151 -25.89 40.28 19.97
CA THR A 151 -25.61 41.34 19.00
C THR A 151 -24.31 41.02 18.25
N TYR A 152 -24.37 41.06 16.91
CA TYR A 152 -23.22 40.83 16.04
C TYR A 152 -22.69 42.16 15.50
N THR A 153 -21.38 42.37 15.62
CA THR A 153 -20.70 43.60 15.21
C THR A 153 -20.02 43.39 13.84
N PRO A 154 -20.31 44.24 12.83
CA PRO A 154 -19.58 44.23 11.56
C PRO A 154 -18.09 44.52 11.72
N LEU A 155 -17.25 44.00 10.82
CA LEU A 155 -15.80 44.08 10.93
C LEU A 155 -15.26 45.52 10.81
N ASN A 156 -15.95 46.41 10.08
CA ASN A 156 -15.60 47.83 9.98
C ASN A 156 -15.94 48.65 11.25
N GLN A 157 -16.67 48.09 12.21
CA GLN A 157 -17.09 48.76 13.45
C GLN A 157 -16.35 48.25 14.69
N LEU A 158 -15.31 47.43 14.51
CA LEU A 158 -14.54 46.87 15.62
C LEU A 158 -13.74 47.96 16.35
N LYS A 159 -13.78 47.92 17.68
CA LYS A 159 -13.05 48.84 18.57
C LYS A 159 -11.92 48.12 19.29
N ASN A 160 -10.81 48.81 19.52
CA ASN A 160 -9.68 48.25 20.28
C ASN A 160 -10.13 47.89 21.71
N GLU A 161 -9.57 46.81 22.24
CA GLU A 161 -9.84 46.25 23.57
C GLU A 161 -11.31 45.86 23.84
N SER A 162 -12.09 45.61 22.80
CA SER A 162 -13.49 45.17 22.92
C SER A 162 -13.64 43.65 22.89
N VAL A 163 -14.71 43.13 23.48
CA VAL A 163 -15.14 41.73 23.33
C VAL A 163 -16.47 41.73 22.60
N VAL A 164 -16.51 41.15 21.41
CA VAL A 164 -17.67 41.21 20.51
C VAL A 164 -18.10 39.83 20.03
N ASN A 165 -19.28 39.75 19.42
CA ASN A 165 -19.69 38.60 18.61
C ASN A 165 -19.70 39.05 17.15
N LEU A 166 -19.30 38.19 16.23
CA LEU A 166 -19.26 38.53 14.81
C LEU A 166 -19.48 37.31 13.94
N TYR A 167 -19.83 37.58 12.69
CA TYR A 167 -19.77 36.64 11.59
C TYR A 167 -18.71 37.10 10.59
N GLY A 168 -18.17 36.16 9.84
CA GLY A 168 -17.32 36.45 8.70
C GLY A 168 -17.10 35.23 7.82
N ALA A 169 -16.81 35.46 6.56
CA ALA A 169 -16.33 34.46 5.63
C ALA A 169 -14.81 34.30 5.74
N VAL A 170 -14.32 33.07 5.66
CA VAL A 170 -12.90 32.75 5.72
C VAL A 170 -12.23 33.15 4.40
N LYS A 171 -11.31 34.12 4.47
CA LYS A 171 -10.48 34.54 3.34
C LYS A 171 -9.13 33.81 3.28
N PHE A 172 -8.63 33.38 4.43
CA PHE A 172 -7.39 32.61 4.56
C PHE A 172 -7.40 31.87 5.89
N PHE A 173 -6.84 30.67 5.96
CA PHE A 173 -6.64 29.98 7.23
C PHE A 173 -5.40 29.10 7.19
N LYS A 174 -4.92 28.74 8.38
CA LYS A 174 -3.94 27.69 8.60
C LYS A 174 -4.63 26.55 9.33
N PRO A 175 -4.60 25.32 8.81
CA PRO A 175 -5.12 24.16 9.52
C PRO A 175 -4.49 24.07 10.93
N PRO A 176 -5.22 23.60 11.95
CA PRO A 176 -4.68 23.50 13.30
C PRO A 176 -3.34 22.77 13.37
N TYR A 177 -2.34 23.43 13.97
CA TYR A 177 -0.97 22.90 14.10
C TYR A 177 -0.47 23.06 15.53
N LEU A 178 0.45 22.20 15.94
CA LEU A 178 1.06 22.29 17.27
C LEU A 178 1.96 23.54 17.32
N SER A 179 1.76 24.38 18.33
CA SER A 179 2.63 25.54 18.57
C SER A 179 4.01 25.09 19.09
N LYS A 180 4.94 26.05 19.27
CA LYS A 180 6.22 25.75 19.95
C LYS A 180 6.04 25.39 21.44
N GLY A 181 4.88 25.70 22.02
CA GLY A 181 4.50 25.30 23.37
C GLY A 181 3.73 23.99 23.37
N THR A 182 2.82 23.83 24.33
CA THR A 182 1.96 22.63 24.47
C THR A 182 0.62 22.75 23.74
N ASP A 183 0.23 23.96 23.33
CA ASP A 183 -1.09 24.23 22.77
C ASP A 183 -1.11 24.08 21.24
N TYR A 184 -2.28 23.74 20.71
CA TYR A 184 -2.59 23.86 19.28
C TYR A 184 -2.94 25.30 18.93
N CYS A 185 -2.46 25.74 17.77
CA CYS A 185 -2.71 27.06 17.21
C CYS A 185 -3.53 26.94 15.91
N SER A 186 -4.50 27.83 15.73
CA SER A 186 -5.17 28.07 14.46
C SER A 186 -5.19 29.56 14.15
N MET A 187 -4.86 29.91 12.91
CA MET A 187 -4.88 31.29 12.41
C MET A 187 -5.90 31.36 11.28
N VAL A 188 -6.84 32.30 11.38
CA VAL A 188 -7.87 32.52 10.37
C VAL A 188 -8.01 34.01 10.08
N THR A 189 -8.06 34.37 8.81
CA THR A 189 -8.40 35.70 8.34
C THR A 189 -9.81 35.67 7.82
N ILE A 190 -10.66 36.53 8.36
CA ILE A 190 -12.07 36.63 7.99
C ILE A 190 -12.38 37.97 7.34
N VAL A 191 -13.42 37.99 6.51
CA VAL A 191 -14.01 39.16 5.87
C VAL A 191 -15.53 39.11 6.00
N ASP A 192 -16.19 40.26 5.93
CA ASP A 192 -17.64 40.36 5.88
C ASP A 192 -18.05 41.30 4.74
N GLN A 193 -19.34 41.64 4.66
CA GLN A 193 -19.88 42.53 3.63
C GLN A 193 -19.23 43.92 3.60
N SER A 194 -18.52 44.32 4.67
CA SER A 194 -17.78 45.59 4.71
C SER A 194 -16.42 45.53 4.01
N ASN A 195 -16.00 44.36 3.51
CA ASN A 195 -14.67 44.11 2.92
C ASN A 195 -13.47 44.35 3.86
N VAL A 196 -13.71 44.58 5.15
CA VAL A 196 -12.64 44.69 6.15
C VAL A 196 -12.13 43.31 6.52
N THR A 197 -10.81 43.16 6.61
CA THR A 197 -10.16 41.90 7.02
C THR A 197 -9.84 41.90 8.50
N LEU A 198 -10.17 40.83 9.22
CA LEU A 198 -9.75 40.60 10.60
C LEU A 198 -8.91 39.31 10.68
N VAL A 199 -7.69 39.43 11.22
CA VAL A 199 -6.82 38.27 11.48
C VAL A 199 -7.08 37.78 12.91
N CYS A 200 -7.49 36.53 13.04
CA CYS A 200 -7.78 35.89 14.32
C CYS A 200 -6.77 34.78 14.59
N SER A 201 -6.23 34.75 15.82
CA SER A 201 -5.31 33.72 16.29
C SER A 201 -5.87 33.06 17.54
N PHE A 202 -6.01 31.73 17.49
CA PHE A 202 -6.61 30.94 18.56
C PHE A 202 -5.62 29.89 19.07
N PHE A 203 -5.52 29.77 20.39
CA PHE A 203 -4.66 28.81 21.08
C PHE A 203 -5.52 27.97 22.03
N LYS A 204 -5.46 26.64 21.90
CA LYS A 204 -6.21 25.68 22.72
C LYS A 204 -5.40 24.42 22.97
N ALA A 205 -5.60 23.81 24.13
CA ALA A 205 -4.94 22.56 24.49
C ALA A 205 -5.32 21.38 23.57
N PHE A 206 -6.54 21.38 23.01
CA PHE A 206 -7.05 20.32 22.15
C PHE A 206 -7.41 20.86 20.77
N LYS A 207 -7.09 20.10 19.72
CA LYS A 207 -7.39 20.42 18.33
C LYS A 207 -8.87 20.68 18.08
N ASP A 208 -9.75 19.85 18.65
CA ASP A 208 -11.20 19.91 18.42
C ASP A 208 -11.87 21.14 19.05
N ALA A 209 -11.17 21.84 19.94
CA ALA A 209 -11.62 23.09 20.54
C ALA A 209 -11.32 24.33 19.68
N LEU A 210 -10.60 24.17 18.55
CA LEU A 210 -10.34 25.23 17.59
C LEU A 210 -11.46 25.28 16.52
N PRO A 211 -11.61 26.42 15.80
CA PRO A 211 -12.58 26.50 14.71
C PRO A 211 -12.31 25.44 13.63
N GLN A 212 -13.33 24.67 13.28
CA GLN A 212 -13.26 23.59 12.30
C GLN A 212 -13.51 24.15 10.89
N ILE A 213 -12.45 24.62 10.24
CA ILE A 213 -12.49 25.22 8.90
C ILE A 213 -11.86 24.23 7.92
N TYR A 214 -12.51 24.01 6.78
CA TYR A 214 -12.07 23.05 5.76
C TYR A 214 -11.78 23.69 4.41
N ARG A 215 -12.41 24.82 4.09
CA ARG A 215 -12.18 25.52 2.83
C ARG A 215 -12.22 27.03 3.01
N LEU A 216 -11.64 27.72 2.04
CA LEU A 216 -11.86 29.15 1.89
C LEU A 216 -13.33 29.41 1.53
N GLY A 217 -13.86 30.54 1.98
CA GLY A 217 -15.28 30.88 1.86
C GLY A 217 -16.17 30.29 2.95
N ASP A 218 -15.68 29.34 3.77
CA ASP A 218 -16.41 28.85 4.95
C ASP A 218 -16.88 30.03 5.82
N ILE A 219 -18.11 29.96 6.32
CA ILE A 219 -18.66 31.01 7.18
C ILE A 219 -18.36 30.67 8.64
N VAL A 220 -17.76 31.60 9.37
CA VAL A 220 -17.53 31.44 10.80
C VAL A 220 -18.38 32.40 11.60
N ARG A 221 -18.81 31.93 12.77
CA ARG A 221 -19.41 32.71 13.82
C ARG A 221 -18.54 32.63 15.06
N PHE A 222 -18.09 33.77 15.54
CA PHE A 222 -17.33 33.85 16.78
C PHE A 222 -18.13 34.58 17.84
N HIS A 223 -18.31 33.94 18.99
CA HIS A 223 -18.84 34.58 20.18
C HIS A 223 -17.71 34.93 21.14
N ARG A 224 -17.81 36.10 21.76
CA ARG A 224 -16.86 36.61 22.77
C ARG A 224 -15.42 36.61 22.25
N ILE A 225 -15.22 37.06 21.01
CA ILE A 225 -13.88 37.29 20.47
C ILE A 225 -13.33 38.61 21.04
N LYS A 226 -12.10 38.56 21.56
CA LYS A 226 -11.40 39.74 22.08
C LYS A 226 -10.63 40.39 20.94
N ILE A 227 -10.91 41.66 20.70
CA ILE A 227 -10.25 42.47 19.66
C ILE A 227 -9.13 43.28 20.31
N LYS A 228 -7.93 43.20 19.75
CA LYS A 228 -6.76 43.95 20.19
C LYS A 228 -5.99 44.48 19.00
N GLU A 229 -5.52 45.72 19.09
CA GLU A 229 -4.62 46.29 18.11
C GLU A 229 -3.17 45.85 18.38
N PHE A 230 -2.51 45.31 17.36
CA PHE A 230 -1.11 44.93 17.39
C PHE A 230 -0.45 45.28 16.05
N ASN A 231 0.70 45.97 16.09
CA ASN A 231 1.39 46.49 14.90
C ASN A 231 0.47 47.28 13.94
N HIS A 232 -0.35 48.18 14.49
CA HIS A 232 -1.33 48.99 13.74
C HIS A 232 -2.37 48.18 12.95
N ARG A 233 -2.63 46.93 13.35
CA ARG A 233 -3.68 46.07 12.79
C ARG A 233 -4.56 45.50 13.88
N MET A 234 -5.86 45.50 13.63
CA MET A 234 -6.83 44.86 14.51
C MET A 234 -6.71 43.34 14.40
N GLN A 235 -6.63 42.66 15.55
CA GLN A 235 -6.51 41.21 15.64
C GLN A 235 -7.54 40.64 16.62
N GLY A 236 -8.07 39.47 16.29
CA GLY A 236 -9.00 38.71 17.12
C GLY A 236 -8.29 37.60 17.90
N THR A 237 -8.64 37.43 19.17
CA THR A 237 -8.16 36.33 20.02
C THR A 237 -9.30 35.77 20.86
N SER A 238 -9.14 34.55 21.40
CA SER A 238 -10.16 33.95 22.25
C SER A 238 -10.37 34.76 23.54
N GLY A 239 -11.58 35.28 23.75
CA GLY A 239 -11.99 35.85 25.03
C GLY A 239 -12.50 34.79 26.03
N PRO A 240 -12.79 35.18 27.28
CA PRO A 240 -13.43 34.29 28.25
C PRO A 240 -14.79 33.78 27.77
N GLY A 241 -14.95 32.45 27.70
CA GLY A 241 -16.17 31.82 27.18
C GLY A 241 -16.30 31.86 25.66
N PHE A 242 -15.20 32.05 24.93
CA PHE A 242 -15.17 31.98 23.47
C PHE A 242 -15.78 30.69 22.94
N SER A 243 -16.65 30.82 21.94
CA SER A 243 -17.18 29.70 21.15
C SER A 243 -17.13 30.04 19.67
N SER A 244 -16.97 29.01 18.84
CA SER A 244 -16.95 29.15 17.39
C SER A 244 -17.88 28.14 16.73
N LEU A 245 -18.67 28.61 15.77
CA LEU A 245 -19.35 27.77 14.80
C LEU A 245 -18.78 28.03 13.42
N THR A 246 -18.64 26.99 12.62
CA THR A 246 -18.24 27.08 11.22
C THR A 246 -19.28 26.40 10.34
N PHE A 247 -19.60 26.98 9.19
CA PHE A 247 -20.58 26.50 8.22
C PHE A 247 -19.91 26.38 6.86
N ASP A 248 -20.44 25.50 6.01
CA ASP A 248 -20.03 25.44 4.60
C ASP A 248 -20.35 26.77 3.91
N GLY A 249 -19.39 27.29 3.14
CA GLY A 249 -19.50 28.55 2.39
C GLY A 249 -20.28 28.48 1.08
N ASN A 250 -20.62 27.29 0.58
CA ASN A 250 -21.31 27.12 -0.69
C ASN A 250 -22.80 27.51 -0.61
N ILE A 251 -23.29 28.18 -1.65
CA ILE A 251 -24.72 28.51 -1.79
C ILE A 251 -25.53 27.20 -1.88
N GLY A 252 -26.60 27.09 -1.08
CA GLY A 252 -27.48 25.92 -1.07
C GLY A 252 -26.97 24.75 -0.24
N ALA A 253 -25.76 24.81 0.34
CA ALA A 253 -25.27 23.78 1.24
C ALA A 253 -26.10 23.74 2.55
N PRO A 254 -26.31 22.56 3.17
CA PRO A 254 -27.02 22.46 4.43
C PRO A 254 -26.41 23.37 5.51
N VAL A 255 -27.25 24.11 6.24
CA VAL A 255 -26.80 24.96 7.37
C VAL A 255 -26.61 24.09 8.60
N ILE A 256 -25.54 23.31 8.61
CA ILE A 256 -25.14 22.42 9.70
C ILE A 256 -23.86 22.98 10.34
N PRO A 257 -23.91 23.42 11.62
CA PRO A 257 -22.75 23.99 12.28
C PRO A 257 -21.71 22.93 12.67
N ARG A 258 -20.45 23.17 12.30
CA ARG A 258 -19.26 22.55 12.87
C ARG A 258 -18.87 23.33 14.14
N THR A 259 -19.00 22.71 15.30
CA THR A 259 -18.88 23.41 16.60
C THR A 259 -17.61 23.00 17.35
N SER A 260 -16.95 23.97 17.97
CA SER A 260 -15.89 23.74 18.97
C SER A 260 -16.42 23.61 20.40
N SER A 261 -17.74 23.76 20.58
CA SER A 261 -18.42 23.83 21.89
C SER A 261 -19.53 22.77 21.99
N LYS A 262 -19.69 22.19 23.20
CA LYS A 262 -20.68 21.13 23.47
C LYS A 262 -22.13 21.58 23.31
N THR A 263 -22.40 22.87 23.45
CA THR A 263 -23.74 23.47 23.35
C THR A 263 -23.64 24.79 22.60
N PHE A 264 -24.59 25.05 21.71
CA PHE A 264 -24.70 26.32 20.99
C PHE A 264 -26.17 26.72 20.81
N SER A 265 -26.42 28.02 20.66
CA SER A 265 -27.71 28.56 20.23
C SER A 265 -27.60 28.99 18.78
N PHE A 266 -28.61 28.69 17.98
CA PHE A 266 -28.67 29.07 16.57
C PHE A 266 -30.12 29.42 16.23
N THR A 267 -30.37 30.67 15.84
CA THR A 267 -31.72 31.17 15.53
C THR A 267 -31.97 31.23 14.02
N ASP A 268 -33.20 31.54 13.61
CA ASP A 268 -33.51 31.71 12.18
C ASP A 268 -32.86 32.98 11.59
N GLU A 269 -32.60 34.01 12.41
CA GLU A 269 -31.81 35.18 12.02
C GLU A 269 -30.34 34.80 11.80
N ASP A 270 -29.78 33.92 12.63
CA ASP A 270 -28.44 33.38 12.43
C ASP A 270 -28.37 32.60 11.10
N ARG A 271 -29.39 31.76 10.82
CA ARG A 271 -29.52 31.05 9.54
C ARG A 271 -29.53 32.02 8.36
N LYS A 272 -30.35 33.06 8.42
CA LYS A 272 -30.43 34.09 7.37
C LYS A 272 -29.08 34.78 7.16
N THR A 273 -28.39 35.12 8.25
CA THR A 273 -27.08 35.78 8.20
C THR A 273 -26.03 34.89 7.50
N VAL A 274 -26.05 33.59 7.75
CA VAL A 274 -25.16 32.63 7.07
C VAL A 274 -25.46 32.57 5.57
N GLU A 275 -26.73 32.49 5.17
CA GLU A 275 -27.11 32.47 3.75
C GLU A 275 -26.78 33.77 3.03
N ASP A 276 -27.05 34.92 3.66
CA ASP A 276 -26.70 36.24 3.11
C ASP A 276 -25.17 36.37 2.89
N LEU A 277 -24.37 35.83 3.80
CA LEU A 277 -22.92 35.77 3.66
C LEU A 277 -22.46 34.83 2.55
N ARG A 278 -23.12 33.68 2.33
CA ARG A 278 -22.80 32.76 1.21
C ARG A 278 -23.05 33.42 -0.14
N ILE A 279 -24.18 34.12 -0.30
CA ILE A 279 -24.51 34.89 -1.50
C ILE A 279 -23.44 35.96 -1.75
N TRP A 280 -23.04 36.67 -0.68
CA TRP A 280 -21.99 37.68 -0.76
C TRP A 280 -20.63 37.08 -1.14
N VAL A 281 -20.23 35.96 -0.52
CA VAL A 281 -18.97 35.24 -0.83
C VAL A 281 -18.92 34.86 -2.31
N ALA A 282 -19.98 34.26 -2.85
CA ALA A 282 -20.02 33.86 -4.25
C ALA A 282 -19.90 35.06 -5.22
N SER A 283 -20.41 36.23 -4.82
CA SER A 283 -20.36 37.44 -5.62
C SER A 283 -19.03 38.20 -5.51
N ASN A 284 -18.35 38.13 -4.36
CA ASN A 284 -17.23 38.99 -4.02
C ASN A 284 -15.87 38.27 -3.91
N LEU A 285 -15.83 36.95 -3.76
CA LEU A 285 -14.61 36.14 -3.64
C LEU A 285 -14.37 35.24 -4.86
N LEU A 286 -14.49 35.80 -6.07
CA LEU A 286 -14.43 35.14 -7.39
C LEU A 286 -13.14 34.36 -7.74
N SER A 287 -12.21 34.18 -6.81
CA SER A 287 -10.90 33.54 -7.08
C SER A 287 -10.45 32.58 -5.96
N LEU A 288 -11.38 31.85 -5.34
CA LEU A 288 -10.98 30.73 -4.49
C LEU A 288 -10.43 29.60 -5.37
N PRO A 289 -9.19 29.14 -5.16
CA PRO A 289 -8.65 28.02 -5.94
C PRO A 289 -9.54 26.79 -5.73
N PRO A 290 -10.08 26.19 -6.80
CA PRO A 290 -10.84 24.95 -6.66
C PRO A 290 -9.90 23.85 -6.18
N MET A 291 -10.42 22.94 -5.35
CA MET A 291 -9.73 21.70 -5.02
C MET A 291 -9.39 20.95 -6.31
N LYS A 292 -8.17 20.41 -6.39
CA LYS A 292 -7.68 19.73 -7.59
C LYS A 292 -7.67 18.22 -7.39
N LYS A 293 -8.18 17.51 -8.40
CA LYS A 293 -8.01 16.05 -8.50
C LYS A 293 -6.60 15.71 -8.96
N LEU A 294 -6.13 14.49 -8.65
CA LEU A 294 -4.83 13.99 -9.11
C LEU A 294 -4.73 14.03 -10.63
N SER A 295 -5.82 13.72 -11.34
CA SER A 295 -5.91 13.80 -12.81
C SER A 295 -5.71 15.20 -13.39
N GLU A 296 -5.88 16.27 -12.60
CA GLU A 296 -5.81 17.66 -13.05
C GLU A 296 -4.46 18.33 -12.74
N ILE A 297 -3.49 17.58 -12.21
CA ILE A 297 -2.21 18.13 -11.78
C ILE A 297 -1.33 18.41 -12.98
N TYR A 298 -0.77 19.62 -13.04
CA TYR A 298 0.21 20.07 -14.04
C TYR A 298 1.39 20.77 -13.35
N PRO A 299 2.53 20.08 -13.12
CA PRO A 299 3.69 20.63 -12.45
C PRO A 299 4.45 21.68 -13.30
N PRO A 300 5.20 22.61 -12.68
CA PRO A 300 5.26 22.84 -11.24
C PRO A 300 4.04 23.64 -10.76
N MET A 301 3.38 23.17 -9.69
CA MET A 301 2.24 23.88 -9.11
C MET A 301 2.09 23.63 -7.62
N PHE A 302 1.38 24.54 -6.95
CA PHE A 302 0.85 24.31 -5.60
C PHE A 302 -0.65 24.08 -5.70
N PHE A 303 -1.15 23.08 -4.98
CA PHE A 303 -2.56 22.71 -5.03
C PHE A 303 -3.09 22.22 -3.69
N GLU A 304 -4.41 22.17 -3.59
CA GLU A 304 -5.14 21.56 -2.47
C GLU A 304 -5.72 20.22 -2.92
N PHE A 305 -5.53 19.20 -2.10
CA PHE A 305 -5.92 17.81 -2.37
C PHE A 305 -6.86 17.30 -1.29
N THR A 306 -7.89 16.52 -1.67
CA THR A 306 -8.71 15.74 -0.73
C THR A 306 -8.77 14.31 -1.24
N GLY A 307 -8.47 13.36 -0.37
CA GLY A 307 -8.48 11.94 -0.73
C GLY A 307 -8.39 11.02 0.48
N LYS A 308 -8.41 9.73 0.20
CA LYS A 308 -8.28 8.65 1.20
C LYS A 308 -6.79 8.37 1.45
N LEU A 309 -6.42 8.23 2.71
CA LEU A 309 -5.09 7.76 3.11
C LEU A 309 -5.04 6.23 3.01
N ILE A 310 -4.25 5.72 2.07
CA ILE A 310 -4.14 4.28 1.78
C ILE A 310 -2.98 3.65 2.55
N GLY A 311 -1.89 4.38 2.70
CA GLY A 311 -0.71 3.93 3.44
C GLY A 311 0.07 5.09 4.03
N LYS A 312 0.90 4.82 5.03
CA LYS A 312 1.83 5.81 5.56
C LYS A 312 3.09 5.13 6.08
N ALA A 313 4.21 5.83 6.08
CA ALA A 313 5.46 5.28 6.56
C ALA A 313 6.39 6.36 7.09
N LYS A 314 7.25 5.98 8.04
CA LYS A 314 8.33 6.84 8.48
C LYS A 314 9.48 6.77 7.47
N VAL A 315 9.89 7.91 6.93
CA VAL A 315 11.03 8.00 6.00
C VAL A 315 12.31 8.30 6.78
N ASP A 316 12.30 9.35 7.60
CA ASP A 316 13.40 9.68 8.52
C ASP A 316 12.88 10.34 9.82
N GLY A 317 13.75 11.07 10.54
CA GLY A 317 13.37 11.80 11.76
C GLY A 317 12.54 13.07 11.49
N SER A 318 12.64 13.62 10.29
CA SER A 318 12.12 14.93 9.87
C SER A 318 11.05 14.85 8.77
N SER A 319 10.73 13.65 8.28
CA SER A 319 9.79 13.44 7.19
C SER A 319 8.95 12.18 7.38
N TYR A 320 7.74 12.21 6.81
CA TYR A 320 6.78 11.12 6.82
C TYR A 320 6.17 10.96 5.44
N LEU A 321 6.03 9.72 4.97
CA LEU A 321 5.38 9.37 3.71
C LEU A 321 3.88 9.16 3.96
N LEU A 322 3.06 9.75 3.09
CA LEU A 322 1.62 9.52 3.01
C LEU A 322 1.28 9.05 1.59
N LYS A 323 0.78 7.82 1.46
CA LYS A 323 0.22 7.28 0.21
C LYS A 323 -1.25 7.61 0.13
N VAL A 324 -1.64 8.43 -0.84
CA VAL A 324 -2.99 8.98 -0.93
C VAL A 324 -3.62 8.77 -2.30
N TRP A 325 -4.95 8.73 -2.33
CA TRP A 325 -5.71 8.53 -3.56
C TRP A 325 -7.09 9.21 -3.49
N ASP A 326 -7.51 9.84 -4.57
CA ASP A 326 -8.81 10.53 -4.72
C ASP A 326 -9.75 9.84 -5.73
N GLY A 327 -9.40 8.63 -6.16
CA GLY A 327 -10.17 7.89 -7.17
C GLY A 327 -9.69 8.14 -8.60
N THR A 328 -8.81 9.12 -8.81
CA THR A 328 -8.25 9.45 -10.13
C THR A 328 -6.77 9.12 -10.23
N LYS A 329 -6.27 9.03 -11.47
CA LYS A 329 -4.85 8.76 -11.75
C LYS A 329 -4.16 10.07 -12.13
N CYS A 330 -2.99 10.33 -11.54
CA CYS A 330 -2.13 11.44 -11.94
C CYS A 330 -1.69 11.27 -13.41
N PRO A 331 -1.78 12.32 -14.25
CA PRO A 331 -1.45 12.22 -15.68
C PRO A 331 0.05 12.03 -15.92
N PHE A 332 0.87 12.36 -14.92
CA PHE A 332 2.32 12.17 -14.94
C PHE A 332 2.75 11.04 -14.01
N PRO A 333 3.86 10.35 -14.30
CA PRO A 333 4.45 9.38 -13.38
C PRO A 333 4.80 10.05 -12.04
N SER A 334 4.27 9.53 -10.94
CA SER A 334 4.58 10.06 -9.59
C SER A 334 5.85 9.42 -9.04
N TRP A 335 6.66 10.21 -8.35
CA TRP A 335 7.79 9.72 -7.58
C TRP A 335 7.33 8.75 -6.50
N ASN A 336 7.89 7.54 -6.46
CA ASN A 336 7.67 6.60 -5.37
C ASN A 336 8.80 6.71 -4.34
N VAL A 337 8.44 6.90 -3.08
CA VAL A 337 9.42 7.02 -1.99
C VAL A 337 9.76 5.62 -1.50
N PHE A 338 11.05 5.29 -1.51
CA PHE A 338 11.55 4.02 -0.99
C PHE A 338 11.39 3.98 0.54
N VAL A 339 10.60 3.03 1.01
CA VAL A 339 10.44 2.68 2.42
C VAL A 339 10.41 1.15 2.50
N ASN A 340 11.04 0.58 3.53
CA ASN A 340 10.95 -0.86 3.79
C ASN A 340 9.48 -1.28 3.89
N GLU A 341 9.15 -2.45 3.33
CA GLU A 341 7.78 -2.98 3.37
C GLU A 341 7.29 -3.18 4.81
N GLU A 342 8.20 -3.51 5.74
CA GLU A 342 7.91 -3.68 7.17
C GLU A 342 7.54 -2.37 7.89
N ASP A 343 7.98 -1.22 7.37
CA ASP A 343 7.73 0.12 7.94
C ASP A 343 6.48 0.80 7.32
N LEU A 344 5.87 0.18 6.29
CA LEU A 344 4.71 0.70 5.58
C LEU A 344 3.42 0.26 6.27
N GLU A 345 2.79 1.19 6.98
CA GLU A 345 1.46 0.98 7.55
C GLU A 345 0.39 1.07 6.46
N GLY A 346 -0.32 -0.01 6.17
CA GLY A 346 -1.45 -0.07 5.25
C GLY A 346 -1.87 -1.51 4.96
N ASP A 347 -3.03 -1.70 4.32
CA ASP A 347 -3.46 -3.02 3.86
C ASP A 347 -2.64 -3.41 2.61
N GLU A 348 -1.83 -4.47 2.69
CA GLU A 348 -0.97 -4.91 1.60
C GLU A 348 -1.73 -5.24 0.32
N CYS A 349 -2.90 -5.86 0.41
CA CYS A 349 -3.72 -6.19 -0.75
C CYS A 349 -4.21 -4.92 -1.45
N VAL A 350 -4.67 -3.94 -0.66
CA VAL A 350 -5.11 -2.64 -1.18
C VAL A 350 -3.94 -1.85 -1.77
N LEU A 351 -2.76 -1.87 -1.12
CA LEU A 351 -1.56 -1.19 -1.59
C LEU A 351 -1.04 -1.78 -2.91
N ARG A 352 -1.01 -3.11 -3.06
CA ARG A 352 -0.64 -3.78 -4.32
C ARG A 352 -1.64 -3.45 -5.44
N ARG A 353 -2.93 -3.50 -5.14
CA ARG A 353 -4.01 -3.23 -6.10
C ARG A 353 -4.01 -1.77 -6.58
N LEU A 354 -3.72 -0.82 -5.69
CA LEU A 354 -3.76 0.62 -6.00
C LEU A 354 -2.38 1.22 -6.35
N LYS A 355 -1.33 0.39 -6.49
CA LYS A 355 0.07 0.81 -6.71
C LYS A 355 0.26 1.87 -7.81
N TYR A 356 -0.55 1.81 -8.88
CA TYR A 356 -0.41 2.68 -10.05
C TYR A 356 -1.35 3.89 -10.08
N VAL A 357 -2.18 4.07 -9.04
CA VAL A 357 -3.14 5.18 -8.93
C VAL A 357 -2.92 6.01 -7.67
N THR A 358 -2.27 5.47 -6.64
CA THR A 358 -1.84 6.22 -5.47
C THR A 358 -0.64 7.12 -5.78
N VAL A 359 -0.56 8.26 -5.10
CA VAL A 359 0.61 9.14 -5.12
C VAL A 359 1.26 9.22 -3.75
N ASP A 360 2.59 9.36 -3.75
CA ASP A 360 3.40 9.49 -2.55
C ASP A 360 3.63 10.96 -2.23
N VAL A 361 3.11 11.41 -1.09
CA VAL A 361 3.32 12.77 -0.58
C VAL A 361 4.28 12.72 0.61
N VAL A 362 5.41 13.42 0.51
CA VAL A 362 6.37 13.54 1.61
C VAL A 362 6.06 14.78 2.45
N ALA A 363 5.70 14.57 3.71
CA ALA A 363 5.40 15.61 4.67
C ALA A 363 6.59 15.87 5.61
N TYR A 364 7.06 17.13 5.67
CA TYR A 364 8.24 17.52 6.43
C TYR A 364 7.93 18.25 7.75
N ASP A 365 8.91 18.25 8.65
CA ASP A 365 8.98 19.06 9.88
C ASP A 365 7.74 18.95 10.78
N ASN A 366 7.03 20.05 11.01
CA ASN A 366 5.87 20.13 11.91
C ASN A 366 4.67 19.28 11.45
N HIS A 367 4.67 18.80 10.21
CA HIS A 367 3.63 17.92 9.70
C HIS A 367 3.82 16.46 10.13
N VAL A 368 5.04 16.06 10.50
CA VAL A 368 5.38 14.68 10.90
C VAL A 368 4.58 14.21 12.11
N HIS A 369 4.41 15.08 13.12
CA HIS A 369 3.65 14.72 14.32
C HIS A 369 2.19 14.38 13.99
N LEU A 370 1.57 15.18 13.11
CA LEU A 370 0.21 14.91 12.67
C LEU A 370 0.15 13.67 11.77
N ALA A 371 1.09 13.50 10.84
CA ALA A 371 1.18 12.33 9.95
C ALA A 371 1.24 11.00 10.72
N LYS A 372 1.99 10.96 11.83
CA LYS A 372 2.04 9.81 12.75
C LYS A 372 0.68 9.45 13.34
N LEU A 373 -0.13 10.46 13.68
CA LEU A 373 -1.45 10.28 14.33
C LEU A 373 -2.58 9.92 13.35
N LEU A 374 -2.37 10.07 12.04
CA LEU A 374 -3.36 9.69 11.04
C LEU A 374 -3.59 8.18 11.03
N LYS A 375 -4.82 7.76 10.84
CA LYS A 375 -5.18 6.35 10.67
C LYS A 375 -5.41 6.03 9.21
N ILE A 376 -4.99 4.84 8.78
CA ILE A 376 -5.25 4.35 7.43
C ILE A 376 -6.76 4.26 7.19
N GLY A 377 -7.18 4.58 5.96
CA GLY A 377 -8.59 4.67 5.56
C GLY A 377 -9.25 6.02 5.85
N GLN A 378 -8.61 6.93 6.60
CA GLN A 378 -9.16 8.26 6.84
C GLN A 378 -9.13 9.13 5.59
N PHE A 379 -10.14 9.98 5.47
CA PHE A 379 -10.17 11.04 4.46
C PHE A 379 -9.44 12.28 4.99
N ILE A 380 -8.49 12.76 4.20
CA ILE A 380 -7.65 13.91 4.55
C ILE A 380 -7.68 14.96 3.45
N SER A 381 -7.59 16.23 3.86
CA SER A 381 -7.29 17.35 2.99
C SER A 381 -5.87 17.84 3.25
N MET A 382 -5.13 18.08 2.18
CA MET A 382 -3.78 18.63 2.22
C MET A 382 -3.77 19.96 1.48
N TYR A 383 -3.25 21.00 2.14
CA TYR A 383 -3.28 22.37 1.64
C TYR A 383 -1.90 22.79 1.16
N ASN A 384 -1.87 23.42 -0.02
CA ASN A 384 -0.67 23.96 -0.65
C ASN A 384 0.47 22.91 -0.75
N VAL A 385 0.12 21.72 -1.25
CA VAL A 385 1.04 20.64 -1.65
C VAL A 385 1.79 21.10 -2.89
N HIS A 386 3.11 20.90 -2.92
CA HIS A 386 3.95 21.26 -4.05
C HIS A 386 4.12 20.06 -4.98
N ALA A 387 3.58 20.14 -6.19
CA ALA A 387 3.92 19.26 -7.29
C ALA A 387 5.09 19.86 -8.05
N LYS A 388 6.23 19.18 -8.07
CA LYS A 388 7.43 19.63 -8.79
C LYS A 388 7.79 18.61 -9.86
N MET A 389 8.06 19.10 -11.07
CA MET A 389 8.69 18.28 -12.10
C MET A 389 10.15 18.04 -11.71
N HIS A 390 10.54 16.79 -11.62
CA HIS A 390 11.93 16.39 -11.43
C HIS A 390 12.42 15.83 -12.75
N SER A 391 13.14 16.67 -13.50
CA SER A 391 13.83 16.26 -14.72
C SER A 391 15.07 15.48 -14.33
N SER A 392 15.03 14.17 -14.53
CA SER A 392 16.23 13.33 -14.49
C SER A 392 17.07 13.61 -15.75
N GLU A 393 18.40 13.58 -15.63
CA GLU A 393 19.33 13.68 -16.76
C GLU A 393 19.09 12.59 -17.84
N ASN A 394 18.26 11.58 -17.53
CA ASN A 394 17.80 10.51 -18.43
C ASN A 394 16.47 10.81 -19.18
N GLY A 395 15.93 12.03 -19.09
CA GLY A 395 14.80 12.49 -19.92
C GLY A 395 13.40 11.98 -19.54
N CYS A 396 13.24 11.34 -18.37
CA CYS A 396 11.92 10.97 -17.86
C CYS A 396 11.51 11.92 -16.73
N ASP A 397 10.58 12.82 -17.02
CA ASP A 397 10.07 13.78 -16.06
C ASP A 397 9.07 13.11 -15.10
N VAL A 398 9.45 13.00 -13.83
CA VAL A 398 8.58 12.46 -12.77
C VAL A 398 8.10 13.57 -11.85
N VAL A 399 6.90 13.40 -11.29
CA VAL A 399 6.29 14.40 -10.41
C VAL A 399 6.50 14.02 -8.97
N GLN A 400 7.16 14.91 -8.24
CA GLN A 400 7.34 14.77 -6.81
C GLN A 400 6.30 15.62 -6.07
N PHE A 401 5.59 15.00 -5.12
CA PHE A 401 4.65 15.68 -4.23
C PHE A 401 5.27 15.94 -2.86
N LEU A 402 5.42 17.21 -2.53
CA LEU A 402 6.10 17.66 -1.32
C LEU A 402 5.18 18.55 -0.49
N LEU A 403 4.99 18.20 0.77
CA LEU A 403 4.44 19.09 1.77
C LEU A 403 5.58 19.64 2.63
N HIS A 404 6.15 20.75 2.15
CA HIS A 404 7.23 21.48 2.81
C HIS A 404 6.89 21.84 4.25
N GLY A 405 7.92 21.88 5.11
CA GLY A 405 7.78 22.31 6.49
C GLY A 405 7.27 23.73 6.66
N GLY A 406 6.69 23.98 7.83
CA GLY A 406 6.08 25.23 8.24
C GLY A 406 4.66 25.42 7.74
N THR A 407 3.95 26.39 8.34
CA THR A 407 2.55 26.70 8.02
C THR A 407 2.40 27.92 7.10
N GLY A 408 3.43 28.22 6.32
CA GLY A 408 3.40 29.30 5.32
C GLY A 408 2.34 29.03 4.26
N HIS A 409 1.70 30.08 3.73
CA HIS A 409 0.67 29.97 2.69
C HIS A 409 -0.51 29.04 3.02
N GLY A 410 -0.78 28.77 4.31
CA GLY A 410 -1.88 27.88 4.71
C GLY A 410 -1.53 26.39 4.65
N ARG A 411 -0.25 26.04 4.40
CA ARG A 411 0.21 24.65 4.33
C ARG A 411 -0.17 23.84 5.57
N GLY A 412 -0.70 22.64 5.36
CA GLY A 412 -1.07 21.73 6.43
C GLY A 412 -1.90 20.55 5.95
N ILE A 413 -2.27 19.71 6.92
CA ILE A 413 -3.12 18.54 6.73
C ILE A 413 -4.32 18.69 7.67
N ALA A 414 -5.52 18.46 7.16
CA ALA A 414 -6.75 18.35 7.94
C ALA A 414 -7.37 16.96 7.74
N VAL A 415 -8.03 16.45 8.77
CA VAL A 415 -8.81 15.21 8.68
C VAL A 415 -10.26 15.63 8.45
N LEU A 416 -10.89 15.07 7.42
CA LEU A 416 -12.29 15.31 7.12
C LEU A 416 -13.17 14.21 7.71
N PRO A 417 -14.33 14.55 8.29
CA PRO A 417 -15.25 13.54 8.80
C PRO A 417 -15.99 12.86 7.65
N GLU A 418 -16.40 11.60 7.84
CA GLU A 418 -17.08 10.81 6.79
C GLU A 418 -18.43 11.38 6.34
N ASN A 419 -19.08 12.17 7.20
CA ASN A 419 -20.34 12.85 6.90
C ASN A 419 -20.14 14.18 6.15
N HIS A 420 -18.90 14.54 5.79
CA HIS A 420 -18.64 15.72 4.99
C HIS A 420 -19.17 15.53 3.56
N PRO A 421 -19.88 16.50 2.96
CA PRO A 421 -20.48 16.36 1.63
C PRO A 421 -19.51 15.83 0.57
N ASP A 422 -18.34 16.47 0.41
CA ASP A 422 -17.31 16.03 -0.54
C ASP A 422 -16.76 14.62 -0.27
N ILE A 423 -16.88 14.12 0.97
CA ILE A 423 -16.43 12.78 1.34
C ILE A 423 -17.50 11.74 1.07
N ILE A 424 -18.78 12.08 1.21
CA ILE A 424 -19.88 11.16 0.88
C ILE A 424 -19.79 10.78 -0.61
N ASP A 425 -19.66 11.77 -1.48
CA ASP A 425 -19.56 11.55 -2.93
C ASP A 425 -18.27 10.79 -3.29
N LEU A 426 -17.14 11.21 -2.71
CA LEU A 426 -15.85 10.55 -2.93
C LEU A 426 -15.87 9.10 -2.43
N LYS A 427 -16.44 8.82 -1.26
CA LYS A 427 -16.52 7.47 -0.69
C LYS A 427 -17.35 6.55 -1.58
N LEU A 428 -18.53 6.99 -2.02
CA LEU A 428 -19.37 6.23 -2.96
C LEU A 428 -18.61 5.93 -4.27
N TYR A 429 -17.86 6.90 -4.78
CA TYR A 429 -17.06 6.74 -5.98
C TYR A 429 -15.91 5.73 -5.79
N LEU A 430 -15.16 5.86 -4.69
CA LEU A 430 -14.06 4.94 -4.36
C LEU A 430 -14.54 3.52 -4.13
N ASP A 431 -15.65 3.34 -3.39
CA ASP A 431 -16.23 2.03 -3.12
C ASP A 431 -16.69 1.34 -4.43
N THR A 432 -17.24 2.10 -5.38
CA THR A 432 -17.61 1.58 -6.71
C THR A 432 -16.40 1.10 -7.49
N ILE A 433 -15.28 1.83 -7.45
CA ILE A 433 -14.03 1.43 -8.12
C ILE A 433 -13.40 0.22 -7.42
N GLU A 434 -13.37 0.20 -6.09
CA GLU A 434 -12.83 -0.92 -5.32
C GLU A 434 -13.62 -2.23 -5.57
N LEU A 435 -14.94 -2.15 -5.77
CA LEU A 435 -15.78 -3.28 -6.18
C LEU A 435 -15.49 -3.73 -7.63
N ALA A 436 -15.39 -2.79 -8.57
CA ALA A 436 -15.06 -3.11 -9.97
C ALA A 436 -13.66 -3.76 -10.12
N LEU A 437 -12.69 -3.33 -9.31
CA LEU A 437 -11.35 -3.92 -9.25
C LEU A 437 -11.30 -5.27 -8.52
N ALA A 438 -12.28 -5.57 -7.67
CA ALA A 438 -12.41 -6.87 -7.02
C ALA A 438 -13.00 -7.93 -7.98
N ASP A 439 -14.01 -7.56 -8.77
CA ASP A 439 -14.65 -8.47 -9.74
C ASP A 439 -13.74 -8.83 -10.93
N SER A 440 -12.80 -7.96 -11.30
CA SER A 440 -11.79 -8.26 -12.34
C SER A 440 -10.73 -9.28 -11.90
N SER A 441 -10.65 -9.65 -10.63
CA SER A 441 -9.62 -10.54 -10.08
C SER A 441 -9.89 -12.03 -10.33
N GLU A 442 -11.09 -12.44 -10.74
CA GLU A 442 -11.42 -13.85 -11.01
C GLU A 442 -11.40 -14.24 -12.50
N ARG A 443 -11.33 -13.28 -13.43
CA ARG A 443 -11.18 -13.56 -14.87
C ARG A 443 -10.49 -12.40 -15.61
N ALA A 444 -9.17 -12.42 -15.71
CA ALA A 444 -8.46 -11.72 -16.80
C ALA A 444 -7.01 -12.18 -16.97
N SER A 445 -6.70 -12.59 -18.20
CA SER A 445 -5.41 -12.81 -18.84
C SER A 445 -4.51 -11.56 -18.84
N PRO A 446 -3.20 -11.69 -19.15
CA PRO A 446 -2.28 -10.56 -19.18
C PRO A 446 -2.57 -9.65 -20.38
N GLU A 447 -3.06 -8.44 -20.13
CA GLU A 447 -3.13 -7.35 -21.10
C GLU A 447 -1.89 -6.42 -21.00
N PRO A 448 -1.55 -5.70 -22.08
CA PRO A 448 -0.17 -5.37 -22.41
C PRO A 448 0.44 -4.32 -21.49
N GLU A 449 1.62 -4.63 -20.97
CA GLU A 449 2.42 -3.73 -20.14
C GLU A 449 2.82 -2.48 -20.94
N ASN A 450 2.43 -1.32 -20.41
CA ASN A 450 2.82 0.00 -20.90
C ASN A 450 4.34 0.19 -20.63
N PRO A 451 5.17 0.57 -21.61
CA PRO A 451 6.65 0.55 -21.53
C PRO A 451 7.32 1.52 -20.53
N TYR A 452 6.57 2.10 -19.59
CA TYR A 452 7.09 3.09 -18.62
C TYR A 452 7.36 2.51 -17.23
N THR A 453 7.19 1.19 -17.04
CA THR A 453 7.24 0.52 -15.73
C THR A 453 8.65 0.16 -15.23
N HIS A 454 9.70 0.31 -16.06
CA HIS A 454 11.06 -0.11 -15.71
C HIS A 454 11.97 1.00 -15.13
N ILE A 455 11.49 2.23 -14.93
CA ILE A 455 12.36 3.37 -14.57
C ILE A 455 12.19 3.85 -13.12
N LEU A 456 11.13 3.44 -12.40
CA LEU A 456 10.81 3.97 -11.06
C LEU A 456 11.43 3.13 -9.92
N GLY A 457 12.69 2.73 -10.10
CA GLY A 457 13.48 1.87 -9.19
C GLY A 457 14.72 2.55 -8.59
N SER A 458 15.18 3.68 -9.13
CA SER A 458 16.30 4.46 -8.57
C SER A 458 15.81 5.87 -8.32
N CYS A 459 15.64 6.26 -7.07
CA CYS A 459 15.63 7.69 -6.79
C CYS A 459 15.76 7.98 -5.29
N VAL A 460 17.01 7.93 -4.84
CA VAL A 460 17.50 8.62 -3.64
C VAL A 460 18.86 9.20 -4.02
N GLU A 461 18.97 10.50 -4.31
CA GLU A 461 20.27 11.16 -4.33
C GLU A 461 20.26 12.39 -3.43
N ARG A 462 20.82 12.20 -2.23
CA ARG A 462 21.44 13.26 -1.43
C ARG A 462 22.67 13.75 -2.19
N CYS A 463 22.95 15.04 -2.11
CA CYS A 463 24.13 15.70 -2.69
C CYS A 463 25.45 15.01 -2.28
N GLN A 464 25.94 14.08 -3.08
CA GLN A 464 27.33 13.62 -3.23
C GLN A 464 27.36 12.87 -4.57
N GLN A 465 28.38 13.08 -5.41
CA GLN A 465 28.49 12.39 -6.71
C GLN A 465 28.40 10.88 -6.49
N LEU A 466 27.24 10.28 -6.77
CA LEU A 466 26.92 8.93 -6.37
C LEU A 466 27.53 7.92 -7.33
N SER A 467 28.04 6.84 -6.75
CA SER A 467 28.49 5.69 -7.51
C SER A 467 27.29 4.84 -7.89
N VAL A 468 27.28 4.34 -9.13
CA VAL A 468 26.22 3.46 -9.61
C VAL A 468 26.33 2.05 -9.01
N THR A 469 27.38 1.72 -8.27
CA THR A 469 27.50 0.47 -7.52
C THR A 469 27.51 0.73 -6.01
N VAL A 470 26.98 -0.24 -5.26
CA VAL A 470 26.90 -0.27 -3.79
C VAL A 470 27.83 -1.37 -3.27
N LEU A 471 28.62 -1.00 -2.27
CA LEU A 471 29.50 -1.90 -1.54
C LEU A 471 28.69 -2.68 -0.51
N THR A 472 28.73 -4.02 -0.54
CA THR A 472 27.89 -4.85 0.33
C THR A 472 28.54 -5.23 1.66
N ASP A 473 29.83 -4.90 1.86
CA ASP A 473 30.59 -5.14 3.11
C ASP A 473 31.78 -4.16 3.24
N HIS A 474 32.64 -4.30 4.26
CA HIS A 474 33.98 -3.71 4.38
C HIS A 474 34.09 -2.17 4.25
N GLN A 475 33.16 -1.42 4.87
CA GLN A 475 33.10 0.06 4.82
C GLN A 475 34.32 0.82 5.38
N HIS A 476 35.28 0.12 6.01
CA HIS A 476 36.48 0.68 6.64
C HIS A 476 37.68 0.84 5.70
N PHE A 477 37.59 0.38 4.45
CA PHE A 477 38.66 0.57 3.47
C PHE A 477 38.60 1.97 2.86
N ASP A 478 39.76 2.63 2.84
CA ASP A 478 39.98 3.86 2.07
C ASP A 478 40.09 3.57 0.57
N THR A 479 39.62 4.49 -0.25
CA THR A 479 39.68 4.38 -1.71
C THR A 479 41.13 4.44 -2.20
N THR A 480 41.57 3.42 -2.92
CA THR A 480 42.92 3.32 -3.51
C THR A 480 42.87 3.63 -5.01
N THR A 481 43.82 4.39 -5.53
CA THR A 481 43.90 4.72 -6.96
C THR A 481 44.45 3.56 -7.78
N LEU A 482 44.01 3.43 -9.04
CA LEU A 482 44.40 2.34 -9.93
C LEU A 482 45.92 2.31 -10.19
N ASN A 483 46.55 3.48 -10.34
CA ASN A 483 48.01 3.57 -10.49
C ASN A 483 48.76 3.00 -9.27
N THR A 484 48.26 3.26 -8.05
CA THR A 484 48.86 2.72 -6.82
C THR A 484 48.72 1.20 -6.75
N ILE A 485 47.57 0.67 -7.19
CA ILE A 485 47.30 -0.77 -7.23
C ILE A 485 48.24 -1.48 -8.20
N GLN A 486 48.52 -0.90 -9.38
CA GLN A 486 49.46 -1.48 -10.33
C GLN A 486 50.88 -1.63 -9.74
N MET A 487 51.29 -0.68 -8.89
CA MET A 487 52.60 -0.64 -8.24
C MET A 487 52.67 -1.45 -6.94
N SER A 488 51.56 -2.03 -6.50
CA SER A 488 51.46 -2.78 -5.24
C SER A 488 51.99 -4.22 -5.33
N THR A 489 52.19 -4.84 -4.17
CA THR A 489 52.40 -6.28 -4.01
C THR A 489 51.05 -7.01 -3.96
N ILE A 490 50.96 -8.22 -4.53
CA ILE A 490 49.74 -9.04 -4.62
C ILE A 490 49.99 -10.35 -3.83
N PRO A 491 49.00 -10.97 -3.16
CA PRO A 491 47.56 -10.68 -3.13
C PRO A 491 47.15 -9.66 -2.06
N GLN A 492 46.24 -8.78 -2.44
CA GLN A 492 45.63 -7.75 -1.60
C GLN A 492 44.21 -7.42 -2.09
N ASN A 493 43.40 -6.88 -1.19
CA ASN A 493 42.04 -6.40 -1.46
C ASN A 493 42.02 -4.87 -1.45
N TYR A 494 41.30 -4.27 -2.40
CA TYR A 494 41.25 -2.83 -2.58
C TYR A 494 39.82 -2.35 -2.73
N ARG A 495 39.51 -1.19 -2.15
CA ARG A 495 38.33 -0.39 -2.51
C ARG A 495 38.74 0.58 -3.60
N ILE A 496 38.04 0.57 -4.73
CA ILE A 496 38.32 1.47 -5.85
C ILE A 496 37.07 2.25 -6.24
N ARG A 497 37.28 3.42 -6.84
CA ARG A 497 36.25 4.24 -7.47
C ARG A 497 36.71 4.57 -8.89
N ALA A 498 36.09 3.97 -9.90
CA ALA A 498 36.52 4.06 -11.30
C ALA A 498 35.33 4.01 -12.26
N ARG A 499 35.47 4.52 -13.49
CA ARG A 499 34.49 4.47 -14.57
C ARG A 499 34.71 3.22 -15.42
N LEU A 500 33.64 2.62 -15.96
CA LEU A 500 33.74 1.45 -16.84
C LEU A 500 33.93 1.90 -18.29
N LEU A 501 35.13 1.71 -18.84
CA LEU A 501 35.46 2.13 -20.21
C LEU A 501 34.90 1.18 -21.27
N LYS A 502 35.07 -0.13 -21.02
CA LYS A 502 34.64 -1.20 -21.91
C LYS A 502 34.43 -2.48 -21.11
N PHE A 503 33.63 -3.37 -21.67
CA PHE A 503 33.40 -4.69 -21.12
C PHE A 503 33.43 -5.75 -22.22
N GLU A 504 33.81 -6.97 -21.85
CA GLU A 504 33.84 -8.15 -22.72
C GLU A 504 33.11 -9.30 -22.00
N PRO A 505 32.21 -10.07 -22.66
CA PRO A 505 31.84 -9.98 -24.07
C PRO A 505 30.83 -8.85 -24.37
N GLU A 506 30.85 -8.31 -25.60
CA GLU A 506 29.88 -7.30 -26.06
C GLU A 506 28.45 -7.84 -26.11
N LYS A 507 28.32 -9.11 -26.52
CA LYS A 507 27.04 -9.83 -26.53
C LYS A 507 26.78 -10.40 -25.13
N LEU A 508 25.88 -9.77 -24.38
CA LEU A 508 25.67 -10.07 -22.97
C LEU A 508 25.21 -11.52 -22.70
N TYR A 509 24.48 -12.15 -23.61
CA TYR A 509 24.12 -13.57 -23.45
C TYR A 509 25.35 -14.49 -23.38
N GLN A 510 26.47 -14.11 -24.04
CA GLN A 510 27.73 -14.85 -23.97
C GLN A 510 28.47 -14.68 -22.65
N SER A 511 28.01 -13.78 -21.76
CA SER A 511 28.60 -13.65 -20.43
C SER A 511 28.19 -14.79 -19.51
N VAL A 512 27.09 -15.48 -19.79
CA VAL A 512 26.60 -16.58 -18.96
C VAL A 512 27.34 -17.86 -19.32
N LYS A 513 27.94 -18.50 -18.30
CA LYS A 513 28.69 -19.77 -18.42
C LYS A 513 28.19 -20.78 -17.39
N LEU A 514 28.53 -22.04 -17.61
CA LEU A 514 28.32 -23.11 -16.66
C LEU A 514 29.60 -23.36 -15.86
N HIS A 515 29.54 -23.22 -14.55
CA HIS A 515 30.65 -23.43 -13.62
C HIS A 515 30.45 -24.74 -12.84
N CYS A 516 31.47 -25.59 -12.82
CA CYS A 516 31.46 -26.77 -11.97
C CYS A 516 32.00 -26.43 -10.56
N PRO A 517 31.21 -26.60 -9.49
CA PRO A 517 31.68 -26.33 -8.13
C PRO A 517 32.79 -27.29 -7.65
N GLN A 518 32.95 -28.46 -8.29
CA GLN A 518 33.94 -29.47 -7.88
C GLN A 518 35.28 -29.34 -8.61
N CYS A 519 35.28 -29.20 -9.94
CA CYS A 519 36.53 -29.09 -10.72
C CYS A 519 36.85 -27.65 -11.16
N HIS A 520 35.98 -26.69 -10.84
CA HIS A 520 36.10 -25.28 -11.22
C HIS A 520 36.20 -25.03 -12.74
N ALA A 521 35.87 -26.02 -13.56
CA ALA A 521 35.81 -25.86 -15.00
C ALA A 521 34.65 -24.94 -15.38
N LEU A 522 34.93 -23.99 -16.28
CA LEU A 522 33.94 -23.18 -16.97
C LEU A 522 33.63 -23.80 -18.32
N GLN A 523 32.35 -23.92 -18.64
CA GLN A 523 31.84 -24.49 -19.87
C GLN A 523 30.90 -23.50 -20.55
N GLU A 524 30.89 -23.54 -21.88
CA GLU A 524 29.88 -22.83 -22.68
C GLU A 524 28.52 -23.52 -22.55
N ILE A 525 27.47 -22.75 -22.75
CA ILE A 525 26.12 -23.30 -22.85
C ILE A 525 25.92 -23.77 -24.28
N PRO A 526 25.50 -25.02 -24.50
CA PRO A 526 25.26 -25.53 -25.85
C PRO A 526 24.30 -24.61 -26.62
N ASP A 527 24.65 -24.31 -27.86
CA ASP A 527 23.76 -23.53 -28.72
C ASP A 527 22.50 -24.33 -29.05
N GLU A 528 21.42 -23.64 -29.36
CA GLU A 528 20.12 -24.24 -29.67
C GLU A 528 20.24 -25.23 -30.85
N SER A 529 21.10 -24.93 -31.83
CA SER A 529 21.37 -25.80 -32.98
C SER A 529 22.15 -27.06 -32.61
N GLU A 530 23.08 -26.96 -31.66
CA GLU A 530 23.87 -28.09 -31.15
C GLU A 530 22.97 -29.03 -30.35
N LEU A 531 22.15 -28.47 -29.45
CA LEU A 531 21.18 -29.23 -28.66
C LEU A 531 20.14 -29.93 -29.54
N ASP A 532 19.61 -29.24 -30.55
CA ASP A 532 18.66 -29.82 -31.51
C ASP A 532 19.31 -30.97 -32.30
N SER A 533 20.60 -30.86 -32.63
CA SER A 533 21.33 -31.91 -33.34
C SER A 533 21.48 -33.19 -32.50
N ILE A 534 21.85 -33.04 -31.22
CA ILE A 534 22.03 -34.16 -30.28
C ILE A 534 20.70 -34.86 -30.01
N LEU A 535 19.64 -34.10 -29.72
CA LEU A 535 18.30 -34.66 -29.50
C LEU A 535 17.74 -35.36 -30.75
N ARG A 536 18.01 -34.81 -31.94
CA ARG A 536 17.61 -35.45 -33.20
C ARG A 536 18.37 -36.74 -33.45
N GLU A 537 19.67 -36.78 -33.21
CA GLU A 537 20.48 -38.00 -33.34
C GLU A 537 20.00 -39.10 -32.37
N ALA A 538 19.69 -38.72 -31.13
CA ALA A 538 19.07 -39.61 -30.15
C ALA A 538 17.73 -40.18 -30.63
N SER A 539 16.90 -39.36 -31.29
CA SER A 539 15.59 -39.80 -31.80
C SER A 539 15.65 -40.83 -32.94
N VAL A 540 16.78 -40.88 -33.67
CA VAL A 540 17.00 -41.86 -34.74
C VAL A 540 17.48 -43.20 -34.19
N THR A 541 18.11 -43.19 -33.00
CA THR A 541 18.76 -44.36 -32.39
C THR A 541 17.81 -45.18 -31.50
N CYS A 542 16.54 -44.75 -31.37
CA CYS A 542 15.48 -45.46 -30.64
C CYS A 542 15.15 -46.81 -31.31
N LEU A 543 15.98 -47.82 -31.05
CA LEU A 543 15.82 -49.21 -31.47
C LEU A 543 14.80 -49.91 -30.58
N ASP A 544 14.18 -50.98 -31.11
CA ASP A 544 13.09 -51.78 -30.51
C ASP A 544 13.36 -52.22 -29.05
N SER A 545 13.18 -51.31 -28.10
CA SER A 545 13.17 -51.60 -26.67
C SER A 545 11.74 -51.99 -26.30
N ASN A 546 11.51 -53.30 -26.15
CA ASN A 546 10.30 -53.86 -25.53
C ASN A 546 10.27 -53.57 -24.02
N LEU A 547 10.64 -52.35 -23.59
CA LEU A 547 10.60 -51.91 -22.19
C LEU A 547 9.15 -51.66 -21.79
N GLN A 548 8.42 -52.76 -21.56
CA GLN A 548 7.16 -52.77 -20.85
C GLN A 548 7.44 -52.39 -19.39
N SER A 549 6.89 -51.26 -18.97
CA SER A 549 6.64 -50.85 -17.58
C SER A 549 7.65 -51.38 -16.54
N THR A 550 8.65 -50.57 -16.19
CA THR A 550 9.45 -50.81 -14.99
C THR A 550 8.57 -50.65 -13.74
N SER A 551 8.98 -51.22 -12.60
CA SER A 551 8.18 -51.24 -11.37
C SER A 551 7.74 -49.86 -10.83
N PHE A 552 8.37 -48.78 -11.29
CA PHE A 552 8.08 -47.41 -10.88
C PHE A 552 7.75 -46.46 -12.05
N CYS A 553 7.57 -46.96 -13.29
CA CYS A 553 7.17 -46.14 -14.43
C CYS A 553 6.11 -46.80 -15.34
N SER A 554 5.14 -46.00 -15.78
CA SER A 554 4.19 -46.37 -16.83
C SER A 554 4.64 -45.80 -18.17
N SER A 555 4.87 -46.66 -19.16
CA SER A 555 5.40 -46.26 -20.48
C SER A 555 4.31 -46.19 -21.53
N THR A 556 4.32 -45.15 -22.37
CA THR A 556 3.51 -45.07 -23.60
C THR A 556 4.40 -44.68 -24.78
N VAL A 557 4.18 -45.30 -25.94
CA VAL A 557 4.99 -45.08 -27.15
C VAL A 557 4.10 -44.53 -28.26
N TRP A 558 4.48 -43.39 -28.84
CA TRP A 558 3.82 -42.79 -30.00
C TRP A 558 4.68 -42.96 -31.25
N ARG A 559 4.01 -43.24 -32.37
CA ARG A 559 4.61 -43.25 -33.72
C ARG A 559 4.22 -41.96 -34.43
N ALA A 560 5.19 -41.25 -34.99
CA ALA A 560 4.91 -40.05 -35.79
C ALA A 560 4.37 -40.47 -37.17
N GLU A 561 3.17 -40.00 -37.55
CA GLU A 561 2.48 -40.39 -38.79
C GLU A 561 3.22 -39.97 -40.09
N ASN A 562 4.14 -38.99 -40.02
CA ASN A 562 4.76 -38.36 -41.20
C ASN A 562 6.30 -38.33 -41.19
N GLN A 563 6.97 -38.99 -40.23
CA GLN A 563 8.43 -39.08 -40.15
C GLN A 563 8.82 -40.54 -39.88
N GLU A 564 8.83 -41.39 -40.90
CA GLU A 564 9.49 -42.70 -40.76
C GLU A 564 11.00 -42.49 -40.64
N PRO A 565 11.69 -42.99 -39.58
CA PRO A 565 11.25 -43.96 -38.56
C PRO A 565 11.25 -43.41 -37.12
N ARG A 566 10.73 -42.20 -36.87
CA ARG A 566 10.80 -41.55 -35.54
C ARG A 566 9.74 -42.06 -34.57
N ARG A 567 10.17 -42.55 -33.40
CA ARG A 567 9.31 -42.95 -32.27
C ARG A 567 9.62 -42.09 -31.05
N VAL A 568 8.60 -41.78 -30.27
CA VAL A 568 8.73 -41.04 -29.00
C VAL A 568 8.14 -41.89 -27.88
N ALA A 569 8.94 -42.23 -26.88
CA ALA A 569 8.47 -42.95 -25.69
C ALA A 569 8.45 -42.00 -24.49
N VAL A 570 7.33 -42.02 -23.76
CA VAL A 570 7.12 -41.23 -22.55
C VAL A 570 6.90 -42.19 -21.39
N HIS A 571 7.71 -42.04 -20.35
CA HIS A 571 7.63 -42.83 -19.13
C HIS A 571 7.18 -41.93 -17.99
N PHE A 572 5.98 -42.18 -17.47
CA PHE A 572 5.42 -41.47 -16.33
C PHE A 572 5.90 -42.14 -15.04
N VAL A 573 6.60 -41.39 -14.18
CA VAL A 573 7.06 -41.91 -12.89
C VAL A 573 5.84 -42.08 -11.97
N ALA A 574 5.64 -43.32 -11.49
CA ALA A 574 4.48 -43.68 -10.68
C ALA A 574 4.70 -43.36 -9.19
N HIS A 575 3.70 -42.74 -8.56
CA HIS A 575 3.60 -42.56 -7.12
C HIS A 575 2.27 -43.16 -6.62
N ASN A 576 2.32 -44.09 -5.66
CA ASN A 576 1.19 -44.63 -4.90
C ASN A 576 -0.15 -44.82 -5.64
N GLU A 577 -0.21 -45.63 -6.71
CA GLU A 577 -1.43 -46.16 -7.39
C GLU A 577 -2.60 -45.19 -7.68
N LEU A 578 -2.45 -43.88 -7.48
CA LEU A 578 -3.45 -42.84 -7.65
C LEU A 578 -2.94 -41.84 -8.68
N PHE A 579 -3.80 -41.49 -9.64
CA PHE A 579 -3.48 -40.49 -10.67
C PHE A 579 -3.18 -39.14 -10.00
N HIS A 580 -1.92 -38.71 -10.05
CA HIS A 580 -1.53 -37.35 -9.70
C HIS A 580 -1.99 -36.36 -10.75
N ASP A 581 -2.16 -35.11 -10.32
CA ASP A 581 -2.26 -34.00 -11.25
C ASP A 581 -1.00 -33.96 -12.13
N PRO A 582 -1.14 -33.67 -13.44
CA PRO A 582 -0.03 -33.72 -14.37
C PRO A 582 1.11 -32.78 -13.94
N GLU A 583 0.79 -31.66 -13.28
CA GLU A 583 1.73 -30.65 -12.80
C GLU A 583 2.72 -31.16 -11.72
N ASP A 584 2.42 -32.29 -11.06
CA ASP A 584 3.29 -32.90 -10.04
C ASP A 584 4.04 -34.14 -10.56
N THR A 585 3.82 -34.52 -11.83
CA THR A 585 4.38 -35.75 -12.40
C THR A 585 5.72 -35.51 -13.07
N LEU A 586 6.74 -36.28 -12.69
CA LEU A 586 8.03 -36.36 -13.39
C LEU A 586 7.91 -37.29 -14.60
N VAL A 587 8.48 -36.87 -15.74
CA VAL A 587 8.39 -37.63 -16.98
C VAL A 587 9.78 -37.89 -17.55
N PHE A 588 10.05 -39.14 -17.93
CA PHE A 588 11.22 -39.48 -18.73
C PHE A 588 10.82 -39.52 -20.21
N LEU A 589 11.60 -38.86 -21.06
CA LEU A 589 11.31 -38.72 -22.47
C LEU A 589 12.45 -39.30 -23.31
N GLU A 590 12.13 -40.30 -24.13
CA GLU A 590 13.02 -40.90 -25.11
C GLU A 590 12.62 -40.46 -26.52
N GLY A 591 13.60 -40.06 -27.32
CA GLY A 591 13.41 -39.66 -28.73
C GLY A 591 12.68 -38.32 -28.94
N GLY A 592 12.47 -37.54 -27.88
CA GLY A 592 11.85 -36.22 -27.94
C GLY A 592 12.76 -35.14 -28.54
N THR A 593 12.17 -34.21 -29.29
CA THR A 593 12.83 -32.97 -29.75
C THR A 593 12.75 -31.89 -28.69
N ARG A 594 13.56 -30.83 -28.83
CA ARG A 594 13.53 -29.67 -27.91
C ARG A 594 12.13 -29.04 -27.79
N ASN A 595 11.43 -28.85 -28.91
CA ASN A 595 10.09 -28.27 -28.90
C ASN A 595 9.06 -29.17 -28.20
N GLU A 596 9.17 -30.50 -28.36
CA GLU A 596 8.32 -31.43 -27.62
C GLU A 596 8.66 -31.36 -26.13
N ILE A 597 9.94 -31.41 -25.74
CA ILE A 597 10.35 -31.27 -24.33
C ILE A 597 9.76 -30.01 -23.71
N LEU A 598 9.90 -28.85 -24.37
CA LEU A 598 9.31 -27.57 -23.93
C LEU A 598 7.77 -27.58 -23.88
N THR A 599 7.12 -28.32 -24.78
CA THR A 599 5.66 -28.49 -24.73
C THR A 599 5.25 -29.35 -23.55
N PHE A 600 6.01 -30.40 -23.23
CA PHE A 600 5.76 -31.28 -22.10
C PHE A 600 6.04 -30.58 -20.76
N THR A 601 7.08 -29.75 -20.65
CA THR A 601 7.35 -28.97 -19.42
C THR A 601 6.25 -27.96 -19.08
N SER A 602 5.38 -27.60 -20.03
CA SER A 602 4.21 -26.75 -19.75
C SER A 602 3.06 -27.47 -19.03
N LYS A 603 3.09 -28.82 -19.00
CA LYS A 603 2.03 -29.65 -18.41
C LYS A 603 2.50 -30.52 -17.26
N PHE A 604 3.79 -30.86 -17.23
CA PHE A 604 4.39 -31.78 -16.26
C PHE A 604 5.41 -31.07 -15.39
N LYS A 605 5.64 -31.61 -14.18
CA LYS A 605 6.57 -31.01 -13.21
C LYS A 605 7.97 -30.81 -13.78
N GLY A 606 8.45 -31.79 -14.54
CA GLY A 606 9.72 -31.69 -15.23
C GLY A 606 10.02 -32.91 -16.10
N ILE A 607 10.97 -32.72 -17.02
CA ILE A 607 11.31 -33.71 -18.05
C ILE A 607 12.77 -34.10 -17.92
N ILE A 608 13.06 -35.40 -17.95
CA ILE A 608 14.42 -35.95 -18.03
C ILE A 608 14.57 -36.65 -19.38
N PRO A 609 15.47 -36.18 -20.27
CA PRO A 609 15.81 -36.90 -21.49
C PRO A 609 16.55 -38.21 -21.17
N VAL A 610 16.03 -39.32 -21.68
CA VAL A 610 16.58 -40.66 -21.43
C VAL A 610 16.83 -41.42 -22.72
N THR A 611 17.61 -42.49 -22.62
CA THR A 611 17.81 -43.49 -23.67
C THR A 611 17.74 -44.88 -23.07
N ALA A 612 17.18 -45.83 -23.82
CA ALA A 612 17.19 -47.24 -23.44
C ALA A 612 18.60 -47.84 -23.64
N ILE A 613 19.16 -48.40 -22.57
CA ILE A 613 20.38 -49.23 -22.63
C ILE A 613 20.01 -50.63 -22.13
N GLU A 614 20.03 -51.59 -23.05
CA GLU A 614 19.60 -52.97 -22.80
C GLU A 614 18.17 -53.02 -22.24
N ASP A 615 18.02 -53.42 -20.97
CA ASP A 615 16.74 -53.54 -20.25
C ASP A 615 16.56 -52.44 -19.17
N SER A 616 17.29 -51.31 -19.27
CA SER A 616 17.21 -50.21 -18.30
C SER A 616 17.15 -48.85 -18.97
N LEU A 617 16.60 -47.86 -18.25
CA LEU A 617 16.64 -46.47 -18.68
C LEU A 617 17.91 -45.81 -18.13
N ALA A 618 18.63 -45.11 -19.00
CA ALA A 618 19.78 -44.29 -18.64
C ALA A 618 19.54 -42.84 -19.06
N LEU A 619 20.22 -41.91 -18.38
CA LEU A 619 20.27 -40.52 -18.81
C LEU A 619 20.83 -40.44 -20.24
N LEU A 620 20.22 -39.63 -21.10
CA LEU A 620 20.58 -39.57 -22.52
C LEU A 620 22.08 -39.25 -22.73
N ASP A 621 22.51 -38.08 -22.28
CA ASP A 621 23.92 -37.66 -22.30
C ASP A 621 24.08 -36.40 -21.44
N LEU A 622 25.27 -36.13 -20.91
CA LEU A 622 25.54 -34.91 -20.13
C LEU A 622 25.87 -33.68 -21.00
N SER A 623 25.89 -33.81 -22.35
CA SER A 623 25.87 -32.66 -23.27
C SER A 623 24.50 -32.00 -23.36
N VAL A 624 23.44 -32.71 -23.00
CA VAL A 624 22.08 -32.16 -22.91
C VAL A 624 21.73 -31.87 -21.44
N PRO A 625 20.75 -31.01 -21.16
CA PRO A 625 20.30 -30.81 -19.80
C PRO A 625 19.75 -32.12 -19.23
N TYR A 626 20.21 -32.50 -18.05
CA TYR A 626 19.74 -33.72 -17.38
C TYR A 626 18.31 -33.55 -16.83
N PHE A 627 17.86 -32.32 -16.67
CA PHE A 627 16.52 -32.01 -16.17
C PHE A 627 16.02 -30.68 -16.77
N TRP A 628 14.74 -30.67 -17.13
CA TRP A 628 14.03 -29.50 -17.65
C TRP A 628 12.83 -29.19 -16.76
N GLU A 629 12.69 -27.94 -16.36
CA GLU A 629 11.57 -27.46 -15.54
C GLU A 629 11.05 -26.14 -16.11
N GLY A 630 9.84 -26.15 -16.68
CA GLY A 630 9.36 -25.04 -17.50
C GLY A 630 10.37 -24.71 -18.62
N ASN A 631 10.94 -23.50 -18.56
CA ASN A 631 11.99 -23.05 -19.49
C ASN A 631 13.42 -23.24 -18.95
N MET A 632 13.57 -23.66 -17.69
CA MET A 632 14.87 -23.86 -17.07
C MET A 632 15.50 -25.17 -17.53
N GLN A 633 16.78 -25.09 -17.88
CA GLN A 633 17.60 -26.22 -18.29
C GLN A 633 18.68 -26.43 -17.24
N TYR A 634 18.83 -27.65 -16.73
CA TYR A 634 19.86 -27.96 -15.71
C TYR A 634 20.90 -28.92 -16.29
N TYR A 635 22.17 -28.55 -16.19
CA TYR A 635 23.29 -29.30 -16.78
C TYR A 635 24.15 -29.96 -15.71
N GLY A 636 24.80 -31.07 -16.08
CA GLY A 636 25.71 -31.81 -15.20
C GLY A 636 27.15 -31.79 -15.72
N CYS A 637 28.14 -31.82 -14.82
CA CYS A 637 29.54 -31.84 -15.20
C CYS A 637 29.96 -33.20 -15.77
N LYS A 638 30.36 -33.28 -17.03
CA LYS A 638 30.85 -34.52 -17.67
C LYS A 638 32.03 -35.19 -16.96
N HIS A 639 32.93 -34.39 -16.36
CA HIS A 639 34.14 -34.91 -15.72
C HIS A 639 33.91 -35.40 -14.29
N CYS A 640 32.97 -34.79 -13.57
CA CYS A 640 32.77 -35.06 -12.14
C CYS A 640 31.55 -35.95 -11.88
N SER A 641 30.59 -35.98 -12.79
CA SER A 641 29.38 -36.79 -12.67
C SER A 641 29.66 -38.25 -13.00
N LYS A 642 28.98 -39.14 -12.28
CA LYS A 642 28.92 -40.58 -12.58
C LYS A 642 27.45 -40.99 -12.59
N PRO A 643 26.73 -40.76 -13.71
CA PRO A 643 25.31 -41.05 -13.82
C PRO A 643 25.00 -42.49 -13.42
N LYS A 644 24.06 -42.66 -12.49
CA LYS A 644 23.49 -43.95 -12.11
C LYS A 644 22.28 -44.28 -12.99
N ALA A 645 21.81 -45.51 -12.89
CA ALA A 645 20.60 -45.96 -13.56
C ALA A 645 19.35 -45.20 -13.03
N MET A 646 18.35 -45.00 -13.89
CA MET A 646 17.17 -44.18 -13.58
C MET A 646 16.33 -44.76 -12.42
N GLU A 647 16.44 -46.05 -12.15
CA GLU A 647 15.87 -46.77 -11.00
C GLU A 647 16.30 -46.18 -9.66
N SER A 648 17.44 -45.46 -9.62
CA SER A 648 17.90 -44.77 -8.41
C SER A 648 16.88 -43.75 -7.91
N LEU A 649 16.06 -43.18 -8.81
CA LEU A 649 14.99 -42.25 -8.45
C LEU A 649 13.77 -42.92 -7.80
N ALA A 650 13.66 -44.25 -7.80
CA ALA A 650 12.54 -44.95 -7.18
C ALA A 650 12.43 -44.65 -5.68
N GLY A 651 13.57 -44.44 -5.00
CA GLY A 651 13.58 -44.03 -3.59
C GLY A 651 12.91 -42.68 -3.37
N LEU A 652 13.23 -41.69 -4.23
CA LEU A 652 12.61 -40.36 -4.20
C LEU A 652 11.12 -40.43 -4.59
N ALA A 653 10.81 -41.22 -5.62
CA ALA A 653 9.44 -41.46 -6.09
C ALA A 653 8.55 -42.16 -5.05
N SER A 654 9.11 -42.85 -4.05
CA SER A 654 8.33 -43.58 -3.03
C SER A 654 7.92 -42.73 -1.81
N GLN A 655 8.36 -41.47 -1.73
CA GLN A 655 8.05 -40.58 -0.62
C GLN A 655 6.66 -39.96 -0.76
N ASP A 656 5.88 -39.82 0.32
CA ASP A 656 4.50 -39.29 0.31
C ASP A 656 4.31 -37.94 -0.41
N ASN A 657 5.38 -37.16 -0.57
CA ASN A 657 5.40 -35.97 -1.40
C ASN A 657 6.79 -35.83 -2.07
N PRO A 658 6.99 -36.39 -3.28
CA PRO A 658 8.31 -36.44 -3.90
C PRO A 658 8.77 -35.04 -4.33
N SER A 659 9.82 -34.52 -3.70
CA SER A 659 10.40 -33.22 -4.09
C SER A 659 11.23 -33.37 -5.37
N TRP A 660 10.63 -33.10 -6.53
CA TRP A 660 11.30 -33.10 -7.83
C TRP A 660 12.17 -31.85 -8.06
N GLU A 661 13.06 -31.57 -7.11
CA GLU A 661 14.03 -30.49 -7.20
C GLU A 661 15.26 -30.95 -7.98
N HIS A 662 15.79 -30.08 -8.84
CA HIS A 662 16.92 -30.40 -9.73
C HIS A 662 18.19 -30.87 -8.98
N THR A 663 18.43 -30.38 -7.76
CA THR A 663 19.54 -30.82 -6.90
C THR A 663 19.32 -32.20 -6.30
N SER A 664 18.10 -32.51 -5.86
CA SER A 664 17.70 -33.83 -5.35
C SER A 664 17.81 -34.88 -6.45
N ILE A 665 17.31 -34.58 -7.65
CA ILE A 665 17.44 -35.45 -8.83
C ILE A 665 18.91 -35.70 -9.17
N ALA A 666 19.73 -34.65 -9.20
CA ALA A 666 21.16 -34.77 -9.48
C ALA A 666 21.87 -35.65 -8.44
N GLN A 667 21.56 -35.47 -7.15
CA GLN A 667 22.15 -36.25 -6.07
C GLN A 667 21.85 -37.74 -6.21
N GLU A 668 20.58 -38.10 -6.44
CA GLU A 668 20.18 -39.50 -6.60
C GLU A 668 20.83 -40.13 -7.83
N LEU A 669 20.85 -39.40 -8.96
CA LEU A 669 21.47 -39.85 -10.21
C LEU A 669 23.00 -39.78 -10.20
N GLY A 670 23.66 -39.27 -9.14
CA GLY A 670 25.13 -39.16 -9.10
C GLY A 670 25.70 -38.10 -10.07
N ILE A 671 24.90 -37.08 -10.37
CA ILE A 671 25.24 -35.96 -11.25
C ILE A 671 25.74 -34.79 -10.39
N VAL A 672 26.82 -34.15 -10.83
CA VAL A 672 27.32 -32.91 -10.24
C VAL A 672 26.71 -31.75 -11.01
N PRO A 673 25.72 -31.04 -10.45
CA PRO A 673 25.02 -29.97 -11.17
C PRO A 673 25.98 -28.81 -11.44
N LEU A 674 25.91 -28.26 -12.64
CA LEU A 674 26.64 -27.04 -13.03
C LEU A 674 25.83 -25.82 -12.61
N GLU A 675 26.54 -24.78 -12.19
CA GLU A 675 25.96 -23.50 -11.78
C GLU A 675 26.08 -22.49 -12.91
N TYR A 676 24.99 -21.75 -13.18
CA TYR A 676 25.04 -20.61 -14.08
C TYR A 676 25.76 -19.44 -13.40
N VAL A 677 26.78 -18.90 -14.07
CA VAL A 677 27.57 -17.75 -13.60
C VAL A 677 27.74 -16.72 -14.71
N PHE A 678 27.73 -15.44 -14.35
CA PHE A 678 28.22 -14.37 -15.19
C PHE A 678 29.75 -14.36 -15.16
N VAL A 679 30.35 -14.30 -16.35
CA VAL A 679 31.78 -14.15 -16.57
C VAL A 679 31.96 -12.96 -17.50
N MET A 680 32.46 -11.86 -16.96
CA MET A 680 32.74 -10.65 -17.71
C MET A 680 34.11 -10.08 -17.38
N LYS A 681 34.68 -9.33 -18.30
CA LYS A 681 35.91 -8.57 -18.11
C LYS A 681 35.58 -7.09 -18.26
N PHE A 682 35.86 -6.30 -17.23
CA PHE A 682 35.66 -4.87 -17.18
C PHE A 682 37.00 -4.15 -17.26
N THR A 683 37.11 -3.14 -18.11
CA THR A 683 38.26 -2.23 -18.12
C THR A 683 37.84 -0.95 -17.42
N LEU A 684 38.43 -0.70 -16.25
CA LEU A 684 38.11 0.42 -15.37
C LEU A 684 39.13 1.55 -15.49
N ASP A 685 38.71 2.80 -15.31
CA ASP A 685 39.55 4.01 -15.35
C ASP A 685 39.15 5.01 -14.26
N ASP A 686 40.10 5.46 -13.44
CA ASP A 686 39.87 6.43 -12.36
C ASP A 686 40.51 7.82 -12.62
N GLY A 687 41.04 8.05 -13.82
CA GLY A 687 41.83 9.22 -14.20
C GLY A 687 43.32 9.12 -13.84
N THR A 688 43.73 8.11 -13.06
CA THR A 688 45.13 7.86 -12.71
C THR A 688 45.75 6.71 -13.50
N GLY A 689 44.93 5.80 -14.03
CA GLY A 689 45.33 4.69 -14.88
C GLY A 689 44.15 3.79 -15.24
N THR A 690 44.41 2.75 -16.04
CA THR A 690 43.40 1.77 -16.47
C THR A 690 43.68 0.38 -15.90
N LEU A 691 42.65 -0.39 -15.56
CA LEU A 691 42.79 -1.72 -14.98
C LEU A 691 41.74 -2.70 -15.51
N ASP A 692 42.19 -3.88 -15.94
CA ASP A 692 41.30 -4.99 -16.31
C ASP A 692 40.91 -5.82 -15.07
N VAL A 693 39.61 -5.95 -14.83
CA VAL A 693 39.03 -6.64 -13.67
C VAL A 693 37.96 -7.63 -14.14
N TYR A 694 37.98 -8.84 -13.60
CA TYR A 694 36.99 -9.88 -13.90
C TYR A 694 35.80 -9.82 -12.96
N LEU A 695 34.62 -10.09 -13.50
CA LEU A 695 33.39 -10.34 -12.77
C LEU A 695 33.06 -11.83 -12.92
N LEU A 696 33.02 -12.53 -11.79
CA LEU A 696 32.51 -13.90 -11.66
C LEU A 696 31.46 -13.92 -10.56
N ASP A 697 30.20 -14.02 -10.95
CA ASP A 697 29.06 -13.89 -10.02
C ASP A 697 27.84 -14.71 -10.49
N THR A 698 27.06 -15.22 -9.54
CA THR A 698 25.82 -15.98 -9.83
C THR A 698 24.57 -15.10 -9.84
N LYS A 699 24.57 -14.00 -9.08
CA LYS A 699 23.40 -13.13 -8.89
C LYS A 699 23.72 -11.75 -8.30
N LYS A 700 24.73 -11.64 -7.44
CA LYS A 700 24.93 -10.49 -6.54
C LYS A 700 25.18 -9.18 -7.28
N PHE A 701 26.00 -9.19 -8.33
CA PHE A 701 26.44 -7.99 -9.03
C PHE A 701 25.28 -7.33 -9.78
N PHE A 702 24.62 -8.07 -10.67
CA PHE A 702 23.49 -7.55 -11.47
C PHE A 702 22.14 -7.59 -10.76
N ARG A 703 22.06 -8.27 -9.61
CA ARG A 703 20.79 -8.64 -8.93
C ARG A 703 19.86 -9.51 -9.79
N ILE A 704 20.36 -9.99 -10.93
CA ILE A 704 19.68 -10.89 -11.86
C ILE A 704 20.28 -12.28 -11.67
N PRO A 705 19.49 -13.35 -11.49
CA PRO A 705 20.03 -14.71 -11.45
C PRO A 705 20.57 -15.12 -12.82
N ALA A 706 21.84 -15.52 -12.90
CA ALA A 706 22.46 -16.00 -14.14
C ALA A 706 21.72 -17.20 -14.75
N SER A 707 21.06 -18.01 -13.93
CA SER A 707 20.28 -19.17 -14.38
C SER A 707 18.99 -18.83 -15.12
N LYS A 708 18.42 -17.64 -14.89
CA LYS A 708 17.13 -17.22 -15.47
C LYS A 708 17.27 -16.26 -16.64
N VAL A 709 18.40 -15.56 -16.75
CA VAL A 709 18.57 -14.48 -17.73
C VAL A 709 18.46 -14.98 -19.18
N LEU A 710 18.93 -16.19 -19.49
CA LEU A 710 18.90 -16.73 -20.85
C LEU A 710 17.50 -17.07 -21.35
N PHE A 711 16.57 -17.35 -20.43
CA PHE A 711 15.23 -17.82 -20.76
C PHE A 711 14.14 -16.78 -20.48
N ASN A 712 14.53 -15.54 -20.15
CA ASN A 712 13.61 -14.45 -19.80
C ASN A 712 14.04 -13.14 -20.46
N ASN A 713 13.30 -12.72 -21.49
CA ASN A 713 13.58 -11.51 -22.27
C ASN A 713 13.63 -10.25 -21.39
N ILE A 714 12.77 -10.15 -20.38
CA ILE A 714 12.74 -9.00 -19.44
C ILE A 714 14.06 -8.92 -18.67
N LEU A 715 14.60 -10.06 -18.23
CA LEU A 715 15.89 -10.10 -17.54
C LEU A 715 17.07 -9.78 -18.47
N GLN A 716 17.01 -10.18 -19.75
CA GLN A 716 18.02 -9.81 -20.75
C GLN A 716 18.01 -8.30 -21.01
N GLU A 717 16.82 -7.72 -21.23
CA GLU A 717 16.66 -6.28 -21.43
C GLU A 717 17.13 -5.49 -20.21
N ASN A 718 16.80 -5.95 -18.98
CA ASN A 718 17.31 -5.33 -17.75
C ASN A 718 18.85 -5.38 -17.69
N MET A 719 19.47 -6.50 -18.04
CA MET A 719 20.94 -6.62 -18.07
C MET A 719 21.56 -5.67 -19.12
N GLU A 720 20.93 -5.54 -20.29
CA GLU A 720 21.34 -4.58 -21.32
C GLU A 720 21.19 -3.12 -20.89
N ILE A 721 20.11 -2.79 -20.18
CA ILE A 721 19.89 -1.46 -19.60
C ILE A 721 21.00 -1.16 -18.60
N ILE A 722 21.28 -2.09 -17.68
CA ILE A 722 22.36 -1.94 -16.68
C ILE A 722 23.69 -1.67 -17.38
N MET A 723 24.08 -2.50 -18.35
CA MET A 723 25.35 -2.36 -19.04
C MET A 723 25.43 -1.08 -19.88
N ARG A 724 24.33 -0.64 -20.52
CA ARG A 724 24.27 0.65 -21.23
C ARG A 724 24.42 1.84 -20.30
N ARG A 725 23.95 1.75 -19.06
CA ARG A 725 24.15 2.81 -18.07
C ARG A 725 25.58 2.79 -17.50
N LEU A 726 26.12 1.61 -17.20
CA LEU A 726 27.50 1.47 -16.71
C LEU A 726 28.54 1.92 -17.75
N CYS A 727 28.30 1.64 -19.04
CA CYS A 727 29.20 1.93 -20.14
C CYS A 727 28.42 2.48 -21.37
N PRO A 728 28.04 3.78 -21.36
CA PRO A 728 27.22 4.37 -22.42
C PRO A 728 28.01 4.54 -23.72
N ALA A 729 27.47 4.05 -24.84
CA ALA A 729 28.08 4.21 -26.15
C ALA A 729 28.02 5.67 -26.64
N GLY A 730 29.13 6.19 -27.17
CA GLY A 730 29.18 7.48 -27.88
C GLY A 730 29.19 8.74 -27.00
N ARG A 731 29.40 8.63 -25.69
CA ARG A 731 29.55 9.78 -24.77
C ARG A 731 31.01 10.08 -24.45
N THR A 732 31.27 11.27 -23.90
CA THR A 732 32.61 11.62 -23.41
C THR A 732 32.87 10.99 -22.04
N LEU A 733 34.13 10.71 -21.70
CA LEU A 733 34.48 10.02 -20.45
C LEU A 733 33.97 10.72 -19.19
N ASP A 734 33.75 12.04 -19.24
CA ASP A 734 33.23 12.82 -18.11
C ASP A 734 31.75 12.58 -17.83
N ASP A 735 31.02 12.00 -18.79
CA ASP A 735 29.61 11.63 -18.66
C ASP A 735 29.43 10.19 -18.13
N PHE A 736 30.52 9.45 -17.94
CA PHE A 736 30.45 8.06 -17.49
C PHE A 736 30.23 8.00 -15.97
N PRO A 737 29.32 7.15 -15.49
CA PRO A 737 29.09 7.03 -14.07
C PRO A 737 30.30 6.42 -13.35
N TRP A 738 30.45 6.77 -12.07
CA TRP A 738 31.48 6.19 -11.22
C TRP A 738 31.01 4.86 -10.63
N LEU A 739 31.83 3.82 -10.69
CA LEU A 739 31.64 2.55 -10.01
C LEU A 739 32.52 2.52 -8.76
N GLU A 740 31.92 2.36 -7.59
CA GLU A 740 32.63 1.94 -6.38
C GLU A 740 32.57 0.42 -6.24
N CYS A 741 33.72 -0.23 -6.28
CA CYS A 741 33.78 -1.69 -6.17
C CYS A 741 34.97 -2.15 -5.32
N PHE A 742 34.82 -3.33 -4.70
CA PHE A 742 35.96 -4.05 -4.14
C PHE A 742 36.57 -4.97 -5.17
N ILE A 743 37.90 -4.93 -5.26
CA ILE A 743 38.66 -5.82 -6.12
C ILE A 743 39.71 -6.59 -5.30
N LYS A 744 39.81 -7.89 -5.55
CA LYS A 744 40.87 -8.74 -5.00
C LYS A 744 41.89 -9.03 -6.08
N SER A 745 43.16 -8.99 -5.73
CA SER A 745 44.27 -9.27 -6.64
C SER A 745 44.84 -10.67 -6.41
N TYR A 746 45.19 -11.37 -7.49
CA TYR A 746 45.75 -12.72 -7.44
C TYR A 746 46.69 -12.99 -8.62
N TYR A 747 47.52 -14.02 -8.49
CA TYR A 747 48.40 -14.48 -9.56
C TYR A 747 47.79 -15.66 -10.30
N ILE A 748 47.77 -15.57 -11.63
CA ILE A 748 47.57 -16.71 -12.50
C ILE A 748 48.94 -17.15 -13.01
N ARG A 749 49.21 -18.46 -12.96
CA ARG A 749 50.36 -19.06 -13.62
C ARG A 749 49.90 -19.54 -14.99
N ASP A 750 50.34 -18.86 -16.04
CA ASP A 750 50.17 -19.30 -17.41
C ASP A 750 51.54 -19.68 -17.96
N GLY A 751 51.88 -20.97 -17.87
CA GLY A 751 53.23 -21.46 -18.17
C GLY A 751 54.32 -20.82 -17.29
N THR A 752 55.23 -20.04 -17.89
CA THR A 752 56.36 -19.36 -17.23
C THR A 752 56.05 -17.93 -16.79
N GLU A 753 54.90 -17.36 -17.16
CA GLU A 753 54.56 -15.97 -16.83
C GLU A 753 53.62 -15.89 -15.61
N HIS A 754 53.99 -15.05 -14.65
CA HIS A 754 53.14 -14.68 -13.54
C HIS A 754 52.27 -13.49 -13.95
N ARG A 755 51.05 -13.76 -14.41
CA ARG A 755 50.10 -12.69 -14.75
C ARG A 755 49.33 -12.25 -13.51
N ARG A 756 49.30 -10.94 -13.28
CA ARG A 756 48.51 -10.31 -12.21
C ARG A 756 47.07 -10.13 -12.70
N CYS A 757 46.11 -10.60 -11.92
CA CYS A 757 44.69 -10.50 -12.24
C CYS A 757 43.90 -9.92 -11.06
N TYR A 758 42.75 -9.34 -11.38
CA TYR A 758 41.87 -8.68 -10.41
C TYR A 758 40.45 -9.19 -10.60
N GLN A 759 39.70 -9.34 -9.52
CA GLN A 759 38.31 -9.79 -9.56
C GLN A 759 37.44 -8.95 -8.63
N ILE A 760 36.25 -8.57 -9.12
CA ILE A 760 35.23 -7.87 -8.33
C ILE A 760 34.62 -8.84 -7.31
N PHE A 761 34.43 -8.36 -6.08
CA PHE A 761 33.70 -9.07 -5.04
C PHE A 761 32.90 -8.09 -4.17
N ASP A 762 31.92 -8.59 -3.41
CA ASP A 762 31.08 -7.82 -2.47
C ASP A 762 30.63 -6.44 -2.98
N THR A 763 30.24 -6.42 -4.26
CA THR A 763 29.81 -5.24 -4.99
C THR A 763 28.53 -5.59 -5.76
N THR A 764 27.53 -4.73 -5.67
CA THR A 764 26.27 -4.85 -6.42
C THR A 764 25.96 -3.55 -7.15
N VAL A 765 25.20 -3.60 -8.25
CA VAL A 765 24.68 -2.39 -8.87
C VAL A 765 23.62 -1.74 -7.98
N ALA A 766 23.62 -0.41 -7.92
CA ALA A 766 22.67 0.37 -7.12
C ALA A 766 21.23 0.13 -7.57
N GLU A 767 20.28 0.29 -6.65
CA GLU A 767 18.86 0.11 -6.98
C GLU A 767 18.43 1.13 -8.04
N GLY A 768 18.02 0.62 -9.21
CA GLY A 768 17.48 1.34 -10.35
C GLY A 768 18.46 1.91 -11.37
N ILE A 769 19.68 1.36 -11.50
CA ILE A 769 20.34 1.33 -12.82
C ILE A 769 19.41 0.63 -13.82
#